data_AF-A0A2P6V1I2-F1
#
_entry.id   AF-A0A2P6V1I2-F1
#
_cell.length_a   1.000
_cell.length_b   1.000
_cell.length_c   1.000
_cell.angle_alpha   90.00
_cell.angle_beta   90.00
_cell.angle_gamma   90.00
#
_symmetry.space_group_name_H-M   'P 1'
#
loop_
_entity.id
_entity.type
_entity.pdbx_description
1 polymer ?
#
loop_
_entity_poly.entity_id
_entity_poly.type
_entity_poly.pdbx_seq_one_letter_code
_entity_poly.pdbx_strand_id
1 'polypeptide(L)'
;MTRAAVGAAALLLLAAALPAAAQDWKCRMAPGSTYSGCGLPFELSNFQGHFQCDSRVKVGRPATIDQLTAIVKTFPRVKANGVGSSWWSEQFCAGTDERAINVVMTELQATLSFIKSPVDPSVWLKSDMPADFPIKVDEDAATVTVAAGMPQRLLLDYLSEYVHWKQPQGWTLPAFTWWTDQTVGGAVATGSHGSSMKYGSLSSQVLSLTLLTANGTLRTLTPQADPHLFRAAGVSVGRLGVIVDLTFRIRPQMAVRKSLQELKFADFAAQVKATQDKYVAAKRRRDVAGQKAALFELDETQALWIVENDAVWRTDFKYLDKDPEDVLLNVLPGLEEGPPVEAFSGEDPTDESVFAQRSRNPIPPNPAMTRNPAFWGRFYATLGRQYVNPGTWESRKAFLAMTEDGARLTSALAPYIQMEVAVPLDLAGDCLVGLGKEIYGSKQLQEGFRNPALVRFTTVNIENWISLSSGQPNDKFDAVMRYFRDRCMARLHPGKGGWTEYAHCFDGAKEYPNSWCSFGCAVEELDPAGKFAGAGAGKFEIWRWNATRGGAEVPLASCSDRQTTAATFRVAALVQRIASERRALPGMPHRCLLALAATALLLLALGPQHASACTSYIVGAAASTDGSVLIARNDDGEGAVSPNWLVYHPRREGPAPWAANLNNLSLVLPAPGLAYFALPAGPLADGSGRNTSGEAAGMNEAGVAVSATESIYNSAAALVADPYNEAAGIIEDAIPSLLLPQATSARQGAELLGALVSEHGAGEAFGVLIADRQEAWYLETGSGHHWLAQRVPDRAFFVSANQGRFQDVDLSDASSALASPGLLQFAERAGLWDPSSGEPLNFFKAFMRDGDHDTNYSYPRVCLLQHLWAGYCGGGNCGSEEGSCDVGSSGVPLPCNDMRRQPVFLRPHPRKLGVQDVMAAMRNHWDRSPHDPYTRHNPDEPWRPIALLRTGMGHVTRLRPASKDLPDGLTLITYTALSTPALSPYIPIYIGLPGDQLPPELTAATPDAPDGASLFWKARRLQALVFQDWPSLATHAAAAIRGWEARVEREQRPAMEAGYAAAHAAGDVAAATAELVGFTRRVVRQAAALLDDLAEQAAAGLGLPGVPPAEGWLEMLKEAAEAYAFEPTSDDADAGVAAHVELRSRRERRGSGGGGAVAGPKGSTGSSSSSSLFAEHQVAVQ
;
A
#
# COMPACT_ATOMS: atom_id res chain seq x y z
N MET A 1 25.90 -62.83 37.72
CA MET A 1 24.53 -63.40 37.76
C MET A 1 23.62 -62.41 37.06
N THR A 2 23.44 -62.59 35.74
CA THR A 2 22.20 -63.03 35.05
C THR A 2 21.19 -61.89 34.88
N ARG A 3 21.08 -61.25 33.70
CA ARG A 3 20.39 -61.66 32.46
C ARG A 3 18.90 -62.02 32.66
N ALA A 4 18.07 -61.27 31.93
CA ALA A 4 16.93 -61.70 31.10
C ALA A 4 15.66 -62.26 31.77
N ALA A 5 14.56 -61.49 31.63
CA ALA A 5 13.13 -61.86 31.51
C ALA A 5 12.33 -60.57 31.85
N VAL A 6 11.38 -59.99 31.10
CA VAL A 6 10.48 -60.41 30.03
C VAL A 6 10.10 -59.14 29.23
N GLY A 7 10.09 -59.24 27.90
CA GLY A 7 9.58 -58.20 27.00
C GLY A 7 8.09 -58.39 26.65
N ALA A 8 7.52 -57.33 26.04
CA ALA A 8 6.21 -57.23 25.40
C ALA A 8 4.99 -56.97 26.32
N ALA A 9 4.78 -55.70 26.66
CA ALA A 9 3.47 -55.12 26.97
C ALA A 9 3.26 -53.88 26.06
N ALA A 10 3.19 -54.14 24.76
CA ALA A 10 2.73 -53.21 23.74
C ALA A 10 1.90 -54.02 22.75
N LEU A 11 0.73 -53.48 22.37
CA LEU A 11 -0.38 -54.07 21.60
C LEU A 11 -1.42 -54.88 22.40
N LEU A 12 -2.69 -54.56 22.09
CA LEU A 12 -3.95 -55.25 22.41
C LEU A 12 -4.70 -54.79 23.68
N LEU A 13 -5.28 -53.59 23.60
CA LEU A 13 -6.70 -53.43 23.91
C LEU A 13 -7.43 -53.00 22.63
N LEU A 14 -8.09 -54.00 22.04
CA LEU A 14 -8.92 -53.92 20.85
C LEU A 14 -10.11 -52.98 21.04
N ALA A 15 -10.28 -52.10 20.06
CA ALA A 15 -11.47 -51.98 19.23
C ALA A 15 -12.82 -52.31 19.91
N ALA A 16 -13.38 -51.35 20.62
CA ALA A 16 -14.83 -51.20 20.65
C ALA A 16 -15.24 -50.50 19.35
N ALA A 17 -15.62 -51.32 18.37
CA ALA A 17 -16.33 -50.89 17.19
C ALA A 17 -17.62 -50.16 17.59
N LEU A 18 -17.59 -48.83 17.57
CA LEU A 18 -18.75 -48.08 17.14
C LEU A 18 -18.64 -48.01 15.63
N PRO A 19 -19.63 -48.48 14.84
CA PRO A 19 -19.66 -48.12 13.45
C PRO A 19 -19.65 -46.59 13.44
N ALA A 20 -18.79 -45.99 12.62
CA ALA A 20 -19.03 -44.64 12.17
C ALA A 20 -20.44 -44.70 11.56
N ALA A 21 -21.44 -44.33 12.34
CA ALA A 21 -22.74 -43.99 11.83
C ALA A 21 -22.41 -42.94 10.79
N ALA A 22 -22.53 -43.31 9.51
CA ALA A 22 -22.48 -42.39 8.41
C ALA A 22 -23.37 -41.24 8.85
N GLN A 23 -22.77 -40.09 9.19
CA GLN A 23 -23.54 -38.90 9.47
C GLN A 23 -24.42 -38.74 8.24
N ASP A 24 -25.72 -38.89 8.48
CA ASP A 24 -26.72 -38.90 7.44
C ASP A 24 -26.77 -37.47 6.90
N TRP A 25 -25.90 -37.16 5.95
CA TRP A 25 -25.90 -35.95 5.14
C TRP A 25 -27.16 -36.02 4.27
N LYS A 26 -28.36 -35.95 4.88
CA LYS A 26 -29.64 -36.45 4.34
C LYS A 26 -29.72 -36.44 2.82
N CYS A 27 -29.38 -37.59 2.25
CA CYS A 27 -29.59 -37.95 0.86
C CYS A 27 -29.81 -39.47 0.80
N ARG A 28 -30.96 -39.94 1.32
CA ARG A 28 -31.51 -41.26 1.00
C ARG A 28 -32.88 -41.08 0.36
N MET A 29 -33.03 -41.48 -0.90
CA MET A 29 -34.36 -41.75 -1.47
C MET A 29 -34.84 -43.10 -0.97
N ALA A 30 -36.07 -43.15 -0.44
CA ALA A 30 -36.86 -44.38 -0.37
C ALA A 30 -37.97 -44.32 -1.43
N PRO A 31 -38.39 -45.46 -2.02
CA PRO A 31 -39.42 -45.46 -3.06
C PRO A 31 -40.78 -45.02 -2.48
N GLY A 32 -41.35 -43.92 -3.00
CA GLY A 32 -42.79 -43.66 -2.90
C GLY A 32 -43.30 -42.54 -1.99
N SER A 33 -42.51 -41.54 -1.53
CA SER A 33 -43.08 -40.38 -0.82
C SER A 33 -42.60 -39.02 -1.31
N THR A 34 -43.57 -38.11 -1.47
CA THR A 34 -43.54 -36.73 -1.96
C THR A 34 -43.33 -35.72 -0.82
N TYR A 35 -42.14 -35.09 -0.73
CA TYR A 35 -41.90 -33.79 -0.10
C TYR A 35 -40.64 -33.17 -0.73
N SER A 36 -40.75 -31.93 -1.22
CA SER A 36 -39.88 -31.25 -2.18
C SER A 36 -38.66 -30.51 -1.60
N GLY A 37 -38.17 -30.88 -0.42
CA GLY A 37 -37.09 -30.14 0.28
C GLY A 37 -35.67 -30.67 0.06
N CYS A 38 -35.51 -31.92 -0.39
CA CYS A 38 -34.25 -32.48 -0.84
C CYS A 38 -34.55 -33.31 -2.09
N GLY A 39 -34.71 -32.63 -3.23
CA GLY A 39 -34.89 -33.28 -4.51
C GLY A 39 -33.63 -34.07 -4.88
N LEU A 40 -33.66 -35.40 -4.77
CA LEU A 40 -32.71 -36.24 -5.47
C LEU A 40 -33.26 -36.52 -6.88
N PRO A 41 -32.43 -36.66 -7.94
CA PRO A 41 -31.01 -36.28 -8.09
C PRO A 41 -30.80 -35.42 -9.35
N PHE A 42 -30.11 -34.27 -9.36
CA PHE A 42 -29.93 -33.59 -10.66
C PHE A 42 -28.55 -32.96 -10.88
N GLU A 43 -27.79 -33.65 -11.74
CA GLU A 43 -26.91 -33.13 -12.79
C GLU A 43 -26.68 -31.61 -12.71
N LEU A 44 -25.61 -31.21 -12.02
CA LEU A 44 -25.18 -29.81 -12.06
C LEU A 44 -24.79 -29.48 -13.50
N SER A 45 -25.34 -28.39 -14.03
CA SER A 45 -24.90 -27.83 -15.31
C SER A 45 -24.60 -26.35 -15.15
N ASN A 46 -23.94 -25.78 -16.15
CA ASN A 46 -23.80 -24.33 -16.21
C ASN A 46 -25.16 -23.66 -16.50
N PHE A 47 -25.20 -22.34 -16.45
CA PHE A 47 -26.40 -21.53 -16.63
C PHE A 47 -27.15 -21.76 -17.97
N GLN A 48 -26.54 -22.42 -18.96
CA GLN A 48 -27.12 -22.75 -20.27
C GLN A 48 -27.48 -24.23 -20.45
N GLY A 49 -27.23 -25.06 -19.44
CA GLY A 49 -27.51 -26.50 -19.50
C GLY A 49 -26.51 -27.33 -20.29
N HIS A 50 -25.49 -26.74 -20.92
CA HIS A 50 -24.57 -27.45 -21.83
C HIS A 50 -23.47 -28.27 -21.15
N PHE A 51 -23.12 -27.94 -19.90
CA PHE A 51 -21.98 -28.56 -19.21
C PHE A 51 -22.44 -29.37 -18.00
N GLN A 52 -23.26 -30.38 -18.26
CA GLN A 52 -23.74 -31.30 -17.24
C GLN A 52 -22.60 -32.15 -16.66
N CYS A 53 -22.50 -32.21 -15.34
CA CYS A 53 -21.62 -33.13 -14.65
C CYS A 53 -22.13 -34.58 -14.76
N ASP A 54 -21.22 -35.55 -14.72
CA ASP A 54 -21.57 -36.97 -14.68
C ASP A 54 -22.54 -37.23 -13.52
N SER A 55 -23.63 -37.95 -13.81
CA SER A 55 -24.73 -38.19 -12.88
C SER A 55 -24.32 -38.96 -11.61
N ARG A 56 -23.12 -39.55 -11.59
CA ARG A 56 -22.54 -40.21 -10.42
C ARG A 56 -21.90 -39.24 -9.43
N VAL A 57 -21.47 -38.06 -9.89
CA VAL A 57 -20.86 -37.02 -9.04
C VAL A 57 -21.86 -36.56 -7.99
N LYS A 58 -21.42 -36.49 -6.73
CA LYS A 58 -22.27 -36.07 -5.61
C LYS A 58 -22.40 -34.56 -5.58
N VAL A 59 -23.47 -34.08 -4.93
CA VAL A 59 -23.67 -32.66 -4.66
C VAL A 59 -23.84 -32.47 -3.16
N GLY A 60 -22.98 -31.64 -2.57
CA GLY A 60 -23.01 -31.22 -1.18
C GLY A 60 -23.59 -29.83 -1.05
N ARG A 61 -24.41 -29.62 -0.03
CA ARG A 61 -25.07 -28.35 0.29
C ARG A 61 -24.82 -28.02 1.77
N PRO A 62 -23.58 -27.68 2.14
CA PRO A 62 -23.23 -27.45 3.53
C PRO A 62 -23.82 -26.13 4.00
N ALA A 63 -24.49 -26.13 5.15
CA ALA A 63 -25.02 -24.94 5.83
C ALA A 63 -24.02 -24.35 6.84
N THR A 64 -22.95 -25.07 7.16
CA THR A 64 -21.91 -24.64 8.13
C THR A 64 -20.50 -24.99 7.65
N ILE A 65 -19.50 -24.30 8.21
CA ILE A 65 -18.08 -24.59 7.97
C ILE A 65 -17.72 -26.02 8.38
N ASP A 66 -18.30 -26.57 9.46
CA ASP A 66 -18.03 -27.94 9.89
C ASP A 66 -18.52 -28.96 8.87
N GLN A 67 -19.69 -28.74 8.29
CA GLN A 67 -20.23 -29.60 7.23
C GLN A 67 -19.36 -29.53 5.98
N LEU A 68 -18.94 -28.32 5.59
CA LEU A 68 -18.02 -28.12 4.48
C LEU A 68 -16.67 -28.80 4.73
N THR A 69 -16.13 -28.68 5.94
CA THR A 69 -14.89 -29.33 6.39
C THR A 69 -14.99 -30.85 6.33
N ALA A 70 -16.12 -31.41 6.78
CA ALA A 70 -16.37 -32.84 6.70
C ALA A 70 -16.46 -33.33 5.25
N ILE A 71 -17.11 -32.57 4.35
CA ILE A 71 -17.13 -32.85 2.91
C ILE A 71 -15.69 -32.87 2.34
N VAL A 72 -14.90 -31.82 2.61
CA VAL A 72 -13.53 -31.71 2.11
C VAL A 72 -12.64 -32.83 2.62
N LYS A 73 -12.78 -33.26 3.88
CA LYS A 73 -12.02 -34.38 4.45
C LYS A 73 -12.45 -35.73 3.86
N THR A 74 -13.73 -35.91 3.54
CA THR A 74 -14.30 -37.19 3.09
C THR A 74 -14.02 -37.47 1.62
N PHE A 75 -14.20 -36.48 0.75
CA PHE A 75 -14.17 -36.72 -0.70
C PHE A 75 -12.77 -36.46 -1.27
N PRO A 76 -12.19 -37.38 -2.08
CA PRO A 76 -10.90 -37.16 -2.72
C PRO A 76 -10.95 -36.09 -3.82
N ARG A 77 -12.15 -35.72 -4.30
CA ARG A 77 -12.36 -34.72 -5.35
C ARG A 77 -13.50 -33.79 -4.97
N VAL A 78 -13.23 -32.49 -4.89
CA VAL A 78 -14.17 -31.47 -4.40
C VAL A 78 -14.12 -30.25 -5.32
N LYS A 79 -15.26 -29.68 -5.69
CA LYS A 79 -15.32 -28.39 -6.40
C LYS A 79 -16.34 -27.48 -5.74
N ALA A 80 -15.99 -26.22 -5.51
CA ALA A 80 -16.92 -25.21 -5.04
C ALA A 80 -17.64 -24.57 -6.24
N ASN A 81 -18.97 -24.52 -6.17
CA ASN A 81 -19.82 -23.96 -7.20
C ASN A 81 -20.63 -22.81 -6.60
N GLY A 82 -20.53 -21.63 -7.22
CA GLY A 82 -21.49 -20.54 -7.01
C GLY A 82 -22.78 -20.81 -7.78
N VAL A 83 -23.27 -19.82 -8.53
CA VAL A 83 -24.53 -19.87 -9.30
C VAL A 83 -24.42 -20.46 -10.72
N GLY A 84 -23.27 -21.07 -11.05
CA GLY A 84 -23.11 -21.77 -12.33
C GLY A 84 -22.92 -20.88 -13.56
N SER A 85 -22.63 -19.58 -13.39
CA SER A 85 -22.24 -18.64 -14.45
C SER A 85 -20.80 -18.88 -14.95
N SER A 86 -20.55 -20.06 -15.53
CA SER A 86 -19.25 -20.44 -16.09
C SER A 86 -19.42 -20.99 -17.51
N TRP A 87 -18.45 -20.69 -18.38
CA TRP A 87 -18.33 -21.29 -19.70
C TRP A 87 -17.29 -22.42 -19.76
N TRP A 88 -16.74 -22.81 -18.60
CA TRP A 88 -15.68 -23.82 -18.54
C TRP A 88 -16.18 -25.14 -17.98
N SER A 89 -16.53 -26.08 -18.86
CA SER A 89 -16.96 -27.44 -18.50
C SER A 89 -15.97 -28.15 -17.56
N GLU A 90 -14.68 -28.11 -17.89
CA GLU A 90 -13.65 -28.90 -17.20
C GLU A 90 -13.37 -28.44 -15.77
N GLN A 91 -13.63 -27.18 -15.44
CA GLN A 91 -13.45 -26.63 -14.09
C GLN A 91 -14.76 -26.55 -13.30
N PHE A 92 -15.89 -26.82 -13.94
CA PHE A 92 -17.19 -26.74 -13.31
C PHE A 92 -17.53 -28.01 -12.49
N CYS A 93 -17.11 -29.19 -12.95
CA CYS A 93 -17.35 -30.47 -12.27
C CYS A 93 -16.11 -30.93 -11.47
N ALA A 94 -16.29 -31.54 -10.30
CA ALA A 94 -15.20 -32.08 -9.48
C ALA A 94 -14.56 -33.36 -10.05
N GLY A 95 -15.31 -34.12 -10.85
CA GLY A 95 -14.89 -35.40 -11.42
C GLY A 95 -15.95 -36.04 -12.30
N THR A 96 -15.82 -37.34 -12.53
CA THR A 96 -16.71 -38.15 -13.39
C THR A 96 -17.19 -39.43 -12.70
N ASP A 97 -17.05 -39.54 -11.37
CA ASP A 97 -17.46 -40.72 -10.61
C ASP A 97 -18.03 -40.33 -9.22
N GLU A 98 -18.49 -41.34 -8.50
CA GLU A 98 -19.14 -41.20 -7.17
C GLU A 98 -18.20 -40.78 -6.03
N ARG A 99 -16.88 -40.72 -6.28
CA ARG A 99 -15.88 -40.23 -5.33
C ARG A 99 -15.65 -38.72 -5.44
N ALA A 100 -16.33 -38.06 -6.37
CA ALA A 100 -16.29 -36.61 -6.53
C ALA A 100 -17.55 -35.94 -5.97
N ILE A 101 -17.39 -34.73 -5.43
CA ILE A 101 -18.49 -33.91 -4.92
C ILE A 101 -18.35 -32.44 -5.34
N ASN A 102 -19.45 -31.88 -5.82
CA ASN A 102 -19.59 -30.44 -6.03
C ASN A 102 -20.30 -29.82 -4.82
N VAL A 103 -19.84 -28.66 -4.36
CA VAL A 103 -20.35 -27.96 -3.18
C VAL A 103 -21.07 -26.70 -3.60
N VAL A 104 -22.35 -26.57 -3.25
CA VAL A 104 -23.16 -25.38 -3.54
C VAL A 104 -22.85 -24.30 -2.48
N MET A 105 -22.10 -23.28 -2.87
CA MET A 105 -21.60 -22.25 -1.94
C MET A 105 -22.68 -21.24 -1.53
N THR A 106 -23.73 -21.08 -2.34
CA THR A 106 -24.88 -20.21 -2.00
C THR A 106 -25.68 -20.72 -0.80
N GLU A 107 -25.52 -21.99 -0.41
CA GLU A 107 -26.24 -22.58 0.73
C GLU A 107 -25.41 -22.60 2.03
N LEU A 108 -24.16 -22.11 2.00
CA LEU A 108 -23.30 -21.95 3.20
C LEU A 108 -23.79 -20.86 4.17
N GLN A 109 -24.97 -20.28 3.89
CA GLN A 109 -25.45 -18.98 4.38
C GLN A 109 -25.72 -18.85 5.88
N ALA A 110 -25.76 -19.91 6.69
CA ALA A 110 -26.33 -19.79 8.04
C ALA A 110 -25.38 -19.38 9.19
N THR A 111 -24.04 -19.52 9.08
CA THR A 111 -23.19 -19.59 10.31
C THR A 111 -21.75 -19.06 10.23
N LEU A 112 -21.46 -18.01 9.46
CA LEU A 112 -20.31 -17.17 9.80
C LEU A 112 -20.76 -16.18 10.89
N SER A 113 -21.01 -16.68 12.11
CA SER A 113 -21.47 -15.86 13.23
C SER A 113 -20.54 -14.68 13.54
N PHE A 114 -19.27 -14.78 13.12
CA PHE A 114 -18.26 -13.73 13.25
C PHE A 114 -18.34 -12.60 12.20
N ILE A 115 -19.05 -12.79 11.09
CA ILE A 115 -19.30 -11.73 10.09
C ILE A 115 -20.69 -11.11 10.22
N LYS A 116 -21.43 -11.42 11.30
CA LYS A 116 -22.73 -10.80 11.56
C LYS A 116 -22.50 -9.45 12.23
N SER A 117 -22.96 -8.37 11.61
CA SER A 117 -23.14 -7.09 12.30
C SER A 117 -24.50 -7.08 13.01
N PRO A 118 -24.65 -6.51 14.23
CA PRO A 118 -25.98 -6.25 14.76
C PRO A 118 -26.71 -5.29 13.82
N VAL A 119 -27.83 -5.74 13.24
CA VAL A 119 -28.64 -4.89 12.37
C VAL A 119 -29.40 -3.91 13.26
N ASP A 120 -29.08 -2.62 13.14
CA ASP A 120 -29.96 -1.55 13.62
C ASP A 120 -31.10 -1.37 12.60
N PRO A 121 -32.36 -1.68 12.94
CA PRO A 121 -33.48 -1.51 12.02
C PRO A 121 -33.71 -0.06 11.59
N SER A 122 -33.20 0.93 12.35
CA SER A 122 -33.38 2.36 12.05
C SER A 122 -32.49 2.88 10.92
N VAL A 123 -31.47 2.10 10.53
CA VAL A 123 -30.53 2.39 9.44
C VAL A 123 -31.14 2.09 8.06
N TRP A 124 -32.28 1.40 7.96
CA TRP A 124 -32.83 0.95 6.67
C TRP A 124 -34.13 1.66 6.30
N LEU A 125 -34.14 2.35 5.16
CA LEU A 125 -35.26 3.19 4.72
C LEU A 125 -36.37 2.44 3.96
N LYS A 126 -36.16 1.19 3.46
CA LYS A 126 -37.07 0.60 2.44
C LYS A 126 -37.39 -0.92 2.48
N SER A 127 -36.91 -1.75 3.40
CA SER A 127 -37.35 -3.17 3.53
C SER A 127 -36.82 -3.90 4.79
N ASP A 128 -37.45 -5.03 5.14
CA ASP A 128 -37.05 -5.92 6.25
C ASP A 128 -35.93 -6.88 5.82
N MET A 129 -34.67 -6.56 6.14
CA MET A 129 -33.53 -7.49 6.01
C MET A 129 -33.24 -8.24 7.32
N PRO A 130 -32.95 -9.55 7.29
CA PRO A 130 -32.76 -10.35 8.50
C PRO A 130 -31.53 -9.91 9.33
N ALA A 131 -31.66 -9.92 10.66
CA ALA A 131 -30.59 -9.57 11.61
C ALA A 131 -29.36 -10.50 11.56
N ASP A 132 -29.42 -11.59 10.79
CA ASP A 132 -28.39 -12.60 10.64
C ASP A 132 -27.76 -12.65 9.25
N PHE A 133 -27.94 -11.59 8.44
CA PHE A 133 -27.36 -11.50 7.10
C PHE A 133 -25.81 -11.60 7.15
N PRO A 134 -25.17 -12.42 6.31
CA PRO A 134 -23.74 -12.76 6.42
C PRO A 134 -22.83 -11.68 5.80
N ILE A 135 -22.96 -10.44 6.28
CA ILE A 135 -22.18 -9.27 5.89
C ILE A 135 -21.81 -8.46 7.13
N LYS A 136 -20.54 -8.04 7.21
CA LYS A 136 -20.04 -7.09 8.19
C LYS A 136 -19.45 -5.89 7.48
N VAL A 137 -19.98 -4.69 7.75
CA VAL A 137 -19.39 -3.43 7.30
C VAL A 137 -18.56 -2.86 8.45
N ASP A 138 -17.34 -2.44 8.14
CA ASP A 138 -16.47 -1.65 9.02
C ASP A 138 -16.37 -0.25 8.42
N GLU A 139 -17.07 0.69 9.06
CA GLU A 139 -17.23 2.06 8.57
C GLU A 139 -15.96 2.88 8.72
N ASP A 140 -15.20 2.64 9.78
CA ASP A 140 -13.97 3.38 10.07
C ASP A 140 -12.83 2.92 9.16
N ALA A 141 -12.74 1.62 8.90
CA ALA A 141 -11.78 1.06 7.95
C ALA A 141 -12.24 1.16 6.48
N ALA A 142 -13.50 1.56 6.24
CA ALA A 142 -14.18 1.49 4.93
C ALA A 142 -14.00 0.12 4.25
N THR A 143 -14.37 -0.95 4.96
CA THR A 143 -14.32 -2.33 4.43
C THR A 143 -15.62 -3.10 4.61
N VAL A 144 -15.80 -4.17 3.82
CA VAL A 144 -16.90 -5.12 3.99
C VAL A 144 -16.37 -6.55 3.97
N THR A 145 -16.72 -7.34 4.98
CA THR A 145 -16.49 -8.79 5.02
C THR A 145 -17.78 -9.52 4.67
N VAL A 146 -17.74 -10.47 3.74
CA VAL A 146 -18.91 -11.15 3.20
C VAL A 146 -18.62 -12.62 2.89
N ALA A 147 -19.63 -13.48 3.03
CA ALA A 147 -19.54 -14.88 2.63
C ALA A 147 -19.26 -15.04 1.11
N ALA A 148 -18.38 -15.97 0.74
CA ALA A 148 -17.96 -16.17 -0.64
C ALA A 148 -19.11 -16.58 -1.59
N GLY A 149 -20.16 -17.19 -1.06
CA GLY A 149 -21.37 -17.57 -1.79
C GLY A 149 -22.34 -16.41 -2.09
N MET A 150 -22.07 -15.19 -1.62
CA MET A 150 -22.93 -14.02 -1.82
C MET A 150 -22.93 -13.57 -3.29
N PRO A 151 -24.07 -13.47 -3.99
CA PRO A 151 -24.17 -12.79 -5.28
C PRO A 151 -23.75 -11.33 -5.18
N GLN A 152 -22.97 -10.83 -6.14
CA GLN A 152 -22.47 -9.46 -6.13
C GLN A 152 -23.60 -8.40 -6.16
N ARG A 153 -24.71 -8.67 -6.85
CA ARG A 153 -25.89 -7.79 -6.86
C ARG A 153 -26.42 -7.53 -5.44
N LEU A 154 -26.63 -8.60 -4.67
CA LEU A 154 -27.13 -8.49 -3.29
C LEU A 154 -26.14 -7.77 -2.36
N LEU A 155 -24.84 -7.97 -2.57
CA LEU A 155 -23.83 -7.20 -1.84
C LEU A 155 -23.92 -5.70 -2.18
N LEU A 156 -24.07 -5.34 -3.45
CA LEU A 156 -24.19 -3.95 -3.88
C LEU A 156 -25.48 -3.29 -3.38
N ASP A 157 -26.60 -4.02 -3.43
CA ASP A 157 -27.88 -3.55 -2.89
C ASP A 157 -27.82 -3.38 -1.38
N TYR A 158 -27.22 -4.33 -0.66
CA TYR A 158 -26.99 -4.21 0.78
C TYR A 158 -26.15 -2.96 1.09
N LEU A 159 -25.02 -2.77 0.41
CA LEU A 159 -24.13 -1.65 0.67
C LEU A 159 -24.79 -0.30 0.36
N SER A 160 -25.58 -0.20 -0.73
CA SER A 160 -26.27 1.06 -1.06
C SER A 160 -27.34 1.46 -0.06
N GLU A 161 -28.05 0.48 0.50
CA GLU A 161 -29.16 0.73 1.43
C GLU A 161 -28.69 0.74 2.89
N TYR A 162 -27.47 0.25 3.18
CA TYR A 162 -26.79 0.39 4.47
C TYR A 162 -26.33 1.86 4.64
N VAL A 163 -27.22 2.69 5.19
CA VAL A 163 -26.94 4.11 5.43
C VAL A 163 -26.61 4.37 6.90
N HIS A 164 -25.44 4.94 7.15
CA HIS A 164 -25.00 5.27 8.50
C HIS A 164 -24.94 6.79 8.66
N TRP A 165 -24.99 7.32 9.88
CA TRP A 165 -24.95 8.78 10.07
C TRP A 165 -23.65 9.42 9.51
N LYS A 166 -22.53 8.68 9.50
CA LYS A 166 -21.27 9.10 8.84
C LYS A 166 -21.33 9.04 7.31
N GLN A 167 -22.21 8.19 6.77
CA GLN A 167 -22.33 7.93 5.35
C GLN A 167 -23.81 7.77 4.95
N PRO A 168 -24.57 8.89 4.90
CA PRO A 168 -26.03 8.87 4.73
C PRO A 168 -26.47 8.39 3.34
N GLN A 169 -25.56 8.41 2.36
CA GLN A 169 -25.79 7.96 0.99
C GLN A 169 -25.52 6.46 0.79
N GLY A 170 -25.02 5.76 1.81
CA GLY A 170 -24.61 4.36 1.73
C GLY A 170 -23.26 4.14 1.04
N TRP A 171 -22.95 2.88 0.76
CA TRP A 171 -21.63 2.41 0.28
C TRP A 171 -21.70 1.62 -1.02
N THR A 172 -20.58 1.51 -1.73
CA THR A 172 -20.41 0.69 -2.94
C THR A 172 -19.02 0.05 -3.00
N LEU A 173 -18.81 -0.89 -3.92
CA LEU A 173 -17.48 -1.38 -4.27
C LEU A 173 -16.76 -0.39 -5.20
N PRO A 174 -15.43 -0.18 -5.07
CA PRO A 174 -14.68 0.71 -5.95
C PRO A 174 -14.78 0.38 -7.44
N ALA A 175 -14.79 -0.91 -7.78
CA ALA A 175 -15.16 -1.41 -9.09
C ALA A 175 -15.78 -2.80 -8.98
N PHE A 176 -16.72 -3.12 -9.86
CA PHE A 176 -17.41 -4.41 -9.87
C PHE A 176 -17.67 -4.90 -11.28
N THR A 177 -18.15 -6.14 -11.40
CA THR A 177 -18.28 -6.81 -12.68
C THR A 177 -19.52 -6.31 -13.43
N TRP A 178 -19.48 -6.35 -14.75
CA TRP A 178 -20.65 -6.07 -15.59
C TRP A 178 -21.83 -7.04 -15.34
N TRP A 179 -21.52 -8.28 -14.96
CA TRP A 179 -22.48 -9.34 -14.69
C TRP A 179 -22.50 -9.65 -13.19
N THR A 180 -23.30 -8.89 -12.44
CA THR A 180 -23.31 -8.91 -10.97
C THR A 180 -24.04 -10.09 -10.33
N ASP A 181 -24.62 -10.99 -11.12
CA ASP A 181 -25.31 -12.17 -10.58
C ASP A 181 -24.34 -13.32 -10.26
N GLN A 182 -23.04 -13.15 -10.49
CA GLN A 182 -22.03 -14.09 -10.00
C GLN A 182 -21.84 -13.96 -8.48
N THR A 183 -21.56 -15.08 -7.82
CA THR A 183 -21.08 -15.06 -6.42
C THR A 183 -19.72 -14.37 -6.34
N VAL A 184 -19.48 -13.57 -5.29
CA VAL A 184 -18.22 -12.85 -5.07
C VAL A 184 -17.00 -13.77 -5.02
N GLY A 185 -17.12 -14.96 -4.42
CA GLY A 185 -16.05 -15.97 -4.40
C GLY A 185 -15.69 -16.49 -5.79
N GLY A 186 -16.70 -16.80 -6.60
CA GLY A 186 -16.50 -17.20 -7.99
C GLY A 186 -15.93 -16.08 -8.87
N ALA A 187 -16.39 -14.85 -8.68
CA ALA A 187 -15.91 -13.67 -9.38
C ALA A 187 -14.43 -13.36 -9.05
N VAL A 188 -14.04 -13.43 -7.77
CA VAL A 188 -12.64 -13.33 -7.35
C VAL A 188 -11.85 -14.47 -7.97
N ALA A 189 -12.22 -15.73 -7.74
CA ALA A 189 -11.46 -16.89 -8.22
C ALA A 189 -11.22 -16.93 -9.74
N THR A 190 -12.06 -16.24 -10.53
CA THR A 190 -11.96 -16.18 -11.99
C THR A 190 -11.45 -14.84 -12.52
N GLY A 191 -11.05 -13.91 -11.65
CA GLY A 191 -10.50 -12.61 -12.04
C GLY A 191 -11.52 -11.67 -12.68
N SER A 192 -12.82 -11.89 -12.45
CA SER A 192 -13.89 -11.07 -13.03
C SER A 192 -13.71 -9.58 -12.70
N HIS A 193 -14.02 -8.72 -13.67
CA HIS A 193 -13.74 -7.29 -13.58
C HIS A 193 -14.79 -6.41 -14.30
N GLY A 194 -14.73 -5.11 -14.01
CA GLY A 194 -15.46 -4.05 -14.70
C GLY A 194 -14.62 -3.34 -15.76
N SER A 195 -14.83 -2.02 -15.89
CA SER A 195 -14.12 -1.09 -16.79
C SER A 195 -13.00 -0.29 -16.11
N SER A 196 -12.82 -0.43 -14.80
CA SER A 196 -11.86 0.37 -14.03
C SER A 196 -10.42 -0.09 -14.27
N MET A 197 -9.60 0.79 -14.83
CA MET A 197 -8.14 0.62 -14.88
C MET A 197 -7.50 1.01 -13.54
N LYS A 198 -8.13 1.93 -12.79
CA LYS A 198 -7.69 2.35 -11.46
C LYS A 198 -7.79 1.21 -10.43
N TYR A 199 -8.92 0.51 -10.37
CA TYR A 199 -9.18 -0.51 -9.34
C TYR A 199 -9.03 -1.97 -9.82
N GLY A 200 -8.98 -2.19 -11.14
CA GLY A 200 -8.71 -3.50 -11.73
C GLY A 200 -9.88 -4.49 -11.61
N SER A 201 -9.57 -5.75 -11.30
CA SER A 201 -10.55 -6.81 -11.10
C SER A 201 -11.14 -6.80 -9.69
N LEU A 202 -12.19 -7.59 -9.47
CA LEU A 202 -12.71 -7.75 -8.12
C LEU A 202 -11.67 -8.38 -7.19
N SER A 203 -10.83 -9.27 -7.72
CA SER A 203 -9.71 -9.89 -6.99
C SER A 203 -8.61 -8.92 -6.56
N SER A 204 -8.36 -7.82 -7.28
CA SER A 204 -7.37 -6.81 -6.85
C SER A 204 -7.86 -5.91 -5.71
N GLN A 205 -9.15 -5.97 -5.38
CA GLN A 205 -9.78 -5.17 -4.32
C GLN A 205 -9.96 -5.95 -3.01
N VAL A 206 -9.58 -7.22 -2.98
CA VAL A 206 -9.61 -8.07 -1.79
C VAL A 206 -8.49 -7.64 -0.84
N LEU A 207 -8.82 -7.48 0.44
CA LEU A 207 -7.88 -7.18 1.53
C LEU A 207 -7.53 -8.43 2.35
N SER A 208 -8.44 -9.39 2.42
CA SER A 208 -8.28 -10.67 3.10
C SER A 208 -9.24 -11.71 2.51
N LEU A 209 -8.84 -12.98 2.49
CA LEU A 209 -9.73 -14.09 2.11
C LEU A 209 -9.44 -15.32 2.95
N THR A 210 -10.47 -16.11 3.24
CA THR A 210 -10.31 -17.35 4.01
C THR A 210 -10.54 -18.57 3.11
N LEU A 211 -9.58 -19.49 3.09
CA LEU A 211 -9.63 -20.76 2.36
C LEU A 211 -9.85 -21.92 3.31
N LEU A 212 -10.75 -22.84 2.95
CA LEU A 212 -10.71 -24.21 3.43
C LEU A 212 -9.78 -25.03 2.51
N THR A 213 -8.62 -25.39 3.06
CA THR A 213 -7.54 -26.11 2.36
C THR A 213 -7.82 -27.62 2.23
N ALA A 214 -7.01 -28.34 1.46
CA ALA A 214 -7.28 -29.75 1.14
C ALA A 214 -7.27 -30.69 2.35
N ASN A 215 -6.55 -30.32 3.42
CA ASN A 215 -6.53 -31.08 4.69
C ASN A 215 -7.73 -30.75 5.60
N GLY A 216 -8.61 -29.83 5.18
CA GLY A 216 -9.77 -29.38 5.94
C GLY A 216 -9.44 -28.39 7.05
N THR A 217 -8.37 -27.61 6.90
CA THR A 217 -8.03 -26.48 7.79
C THR A 217 -8.42 -25.16 7.14
N LEU A 218 -9.03 -24.26 7.91
CA LEU A 218 -9.24 -22.87 7.49
C LEU A 218 -7.94 -22.08 7.59
N ARG A 219 -7.61 -21.34 6.54
CA ARG A 219 -6.46 -20.44 6.49
C ARG A 219 -6.91 -19.09 5.92
N THR A 220 -6.80 -18.05 6.73
CA THR A 220 -6.99 -16.67 6.29
C THR A 220 -5.69 -16.19 5.67
N LEU A 221 -5.76 -15.66 4.46
CA LEU A 221 -4.64 -15.14 3.69
C LEU A 221 -4.79 -13.63 3.57
N THR A 222 -3.72 -12.89 3.83
CA THR A 222 -3.63 -11.44 3.61
C THR A 222 -2.41 -11.10 2.74
N PRO A 223 -2.38 -9.93 2.07
CA PRO A 223 -1.19 -9.47 1.35
C PRO A 223 0.07 -9.42 2.22
N GLN A 224 -0.08 -9.13 3.52
CA GLN A 224 1.01 -8.98 4.49
C GLN A 224 1.50 -10.33 5.01
N ALA A 225 0.59 -11.20 5.45
CA ALA A 225 0.94 -12.48 6.07
C ALA A 225 1.26 -13.57 5.04
N ASP A 226 0.57 -13.59 3.89
CA ASP A 226 0.66 -14.65 2.90
C ASP A 226 0.76 -14.11 1.45
N PRO A 227 1.68 -13.19 1.12
CA PRO A 227 1.70 -12.47 -0.17
C PRO A 227 1.67 -13.37 -1.41
N HIS A 228 2.34 -14.53 -1.36
CA HIS A 228 2.37 -15.48 -2.46
C HIS A 228 1.04 -16.23 -2.60
N LEU A 229 0.57 -16.84 -1.51
CA LEU A 229 -0.68 -17.61 -1.51
C LEU A 229 -1.90 -16.72 -1.71
N PHE A 230 -1.88 -15.50 -1.18
CA PHE A 230 -2.92 -14.50 -1.37
C PHE A 230 -3.08 -14.15 -2.85
N ARG A 231 -1.97 -13.84 -3.55
CA ARG A 231 -2.00 -13.58 -4.99
C ARG A 231 -2.47 -14.79 -5.79
N ALA A 232 -2.05 -16.00 -5.40
CA ALA A 232 -2.45 -17.23 -6.07
C ALA A 232 -3.95 -17.54 -5.84
N ALA A 233 -4.44 -17.34 -4.62
CA ALA A 233 -5.83 -17.55 -4.23
C ALA A 233 -6.77 -16.54 -4.89
N GLY A 234 -6.30 -15.30 -5.08
CA GLY A 234 -7.05 -14.21 -5.70
C GLY A 234 -7.53 -14.50 -7.12
N VAL A 235 -6.84 -15.34 -7.91
CA VAL A 235 -7.32 -15.84 -9.22
C VAL A 235 -6.92 -17.31 -9.37
N SER A 236 -7.64 -18.20 -8.66
CA SER A 236 -7.28 -19.61 -8.51
C SER A 236 -8.11 -20.59 -9.33
N VAL A 237 -9.17 -20.15 -10.00
CA VAL A 237 -10.21 -21.00 -10.62
C VAL A 237 -10.72 -22.13 -9.71
N GLY A 238 -10.68 -21.90 -8.39
CA GLY A 238 -11.05 -22.86 -7.37
C GLY A 238 -10.07 -24.04 -7.23
N ARG A 239 -8.80 -23.89 -7.64
CA ARG A 239 -7.77 -24.93 -7.59
C ARG A 239 -7.09 -25.07 -6.22
N LEU A 240 -7.05 -24.01 -5.41
CA LEU A 240 -6.22 -23.94 -4.20
C LEU A 240 -6.98 -24.25 -2.89
N GLY A 241 -8.31 -24.38 -2.97
CA GLY A 241 -9.17 -24.52 -1.80
C GLY A 241 -10.57 -23.99 -2.07
N VAL A 242 -11.42 -24.07 -1.06
CA VAL A 242 -12.75 -23.46 -1.08
C VAL A 242 -12.66 -22.11 -0.38
N ILE A 243 -12.85 -21.00 -1.10
CA ILE A 243 -12.98 -19.66 -0.50
C ILE A 243 -14.30 -19.63 0.28
N VAL A 244 -14.26 -19.28 1.55
CA VAL A 244 -15.45 -19.25 2.43
C VAL A 244 -15.91 -17.82 2.75
N ASP A 245 -14.99 -16.88 2.89
CA ASP A 245 -15.27 -15.44 3.09
C ASP A 245 -14.16 -14.57 2.48
N LEU A 246 -14.53 -13.31 2.24
CA LEU A 246 -13.72 -12.28 1.59
C LEU A 246 -13.94 -10.94 2.30
N THR A 247 -12.88 -10.14 2.44
CA THR A 247 -12.96 -8.73 2.86
C THR A 247 -12.56 -7.83 1.69
N PHE A 248 -13.40 -6.86 1.36
CA PHE A 248 -13.20 -5.87 0.29
C PHE A 248 -13.09 -4.46 0.85
N ARG A 249 -12.38 -3.58 0.14
CA ARG A 249 -12.53 -2.14 0.32
C ARG A 249 -13.90 -1.69 -0.20
N ILE A 250 -14.56 -0.77 0.51
CA ILE A 250 -15.76 -0.07 0.07
C ILE A 250 -15.50 1.43 -0.02
N ARG A 251 -16.39 2.16 -0.70
CA ARG A 251 -16.36 3.62 -0.81
C ARG A 251 -17.78 4.19 -0.74
N PRO A 252 -17.94 5.48 -0.43
CA PRO A 252 -19.24 6.17 -0.54
C PRO A 252 -19.97 5.89 -1.85
N GLN A 253 -21.28 5.65 -1.80
CA GLN A 253 -22.12 5.73 -3.00
C GLN A 253 -22.05 7.13 -3.59
N MET A 254 -22.08 7.20 -4.91
CA MET A 254 -22.01 8.46 -5.65
C MET A 254 -22.72 8.37 -6.99
N ALA A 255 -23.09 9.53 -7.51
CA ALA A 255 -23.62 9.67 -8.85
C ALA A 255 -22.54 9.36 -9.91
N VAL A 256 -22.90 8.65 -10.96
CA VAL A 256 -22.04 8.30 -12.10
C VAL A 256 -22.74 8.73 -13.37
N ARG A 257 -22.06 9.57 -14.16
CA ARG A 257 -22.52 9.99 -15.48
C ARG A 257 -22.01 9.03 -16.55
N LYS A 258 -22.91 8.51 -17.38
CA LYS A 258 -22.56 7.79 -18.62
C LYS A 258 -22.62 8.78 -19.78
N SER A 259 -21.55 8.89 -20.54
CA SER A 259 -21.56 9.49 -21.88
C SER A 259 -21.67 8.38 -22.93
N LEU A 260 -22.20 8.70 -24.11
CA LEU A 260 -22.25 7.76 -25.23
C LEU A 260 -21.67 8.42 -26.48
N GLN A 261 -20.74 7.74 -27.13
CA GLN A 261 -20.20 8.09 -28.43
C GLN A 261 -20.47 6.95 -29.41
N GLU A 262 -21.06 7.27 -30.55
CA GLU A 262 -21.28 6.32 -31.64
C GLU A 262 -20.21 6.52 -32.70
N LEU A 263 -19.42 5.48 -32.95
CA LEU A 263 -18.22 5.52 -33.77
C LEU A 263 -18.24 4.39 -34.81
N LYS A 264 -17.48 4.57 -35.89
CA LYS A 264 -17.04 3.42 -36.71
C LYS A 264 -15.91 2.69 -36.00
N PHE A 265 -15.72 1.40 -36.31
CA PHE A 265 -14.66 0.63 -35.67
C PHE A 265 -13.27 1.21 -35.97
N ALA A 266 -13.07 1.74 -37.18
CA ALA A 266 -11.83 2.41 -37.55
C ALA A 266 -11.51 3.63 -36.68
N ASP A 267 -12.53 4.45 -36.35
CA ASP A 267 -12.37 5.64 -35.51
C ASP A 267 -12.08 5.25 -34.06
N PHE A 268 -12.79 4.25 -33.54
CA PHE A 268 -12.52 3.71 -32.20
C PHE A 268 -11.10 3.12 -32.11
N ALA A 269 -10.68 2.32 -33.09
CA ALA A 269 -9.33 1.77 -33.14
C ALA A 269 -8.27 2.87 -33.22
N ALA A 270 -8.53 3.95 -33.96
CA ALA A 270 -7.65 5.11 -34.02
C ALA A 270 -7.55 5.85 -32.67
N GLN A 271 -8.65 5.99 -31.93
CA GLN A 271 -8.63 6.56 -30.56
C GLN A 271 -7.77 5.72 -29.63
N VAL A 272 -7.97 4.40 -29.60
CA VAL A 272 -7.17 3.48 -28.77
C VAL A 272 -5.70 3.51 -29.18
N LYS A 273 -5.41 3.56 -30.48
CA LYS A 273 -4.05 3.69 -30.99
C LYS A 273 -3.39 5.01 -30.56
N ALA A 274 -4.10 6.13 -30.61
CA ALA A 274 -3.56 7.39 -30.16
C ALA A 274 -3.15 7.33 -28.68
N THR A 275 -3.98 6.72 -27.83
CA THR A 275 -3.64 6.52 -26.41
C THR A 275 -2.49 5.53 -26.22
N GLN A 276 -2.46 4.42 -26.96
CA GLN A 276 -1.32 3.49 -26.97
C GLN A 276 -0.02 4.23 -27.32
N ASP A 277 -0.02 5.02 -28.39
CA ASP A 277 1.19 5.70 -28.87
C ASP A 277 1.70 6.71 -27.81
N LYS A 278 0.79 7.41 -27.10
CA LYS A 278 1.15 8.24 -25.94
C LYS A 278 1.75 7.40 -24.81
N TYR A 279 1.12 6.29 -24.44
CA TYR A 279 1.59 5.40 -23.38
C TYR A 279 2.97 4.81 -23.71
N VAL A 280 3.16 4.29 -24.92
CA VAL A 280 4.44 3.74 -25.38
C VAL A 280 5.52 4.83 -25.46
N ALA A 281 5.19 6.03 -25.91
CA ALA A 281 6.13 7.15 -25.92
C ALA A 281 6.56 7.53 -24.50
N ALA A 282 5.61 7.65 -23.56
CA ALA A 282 5.89 7.92 -22.15
C ALA A 282 6.73 6.79 -21.52
N LYS A 283 6.37 5.52 -21.77
CA LYS A 283 7.12 4.34 -21.31
C LYS A 283 8.56 4.32 -21.84
N ARG A 284 8.78 4.66 -23.13
CA ARG A 284 10.12 4.78 -23.72
C ARG A 284 10.95 5.89 -23.07
N ARG A 285 10.30 6.99 -22.66
CA ARG A 285 10.93 8.10 -21.94
C ARG A 285 11.08 7.85 -20.43
N ARG A 286 10.54 6.74 -19.90
CA ARG A 286 10.40 6.47 -18.47
C ARG A 286 9.63 7.56 -17.72
N ASP A 287 8.69 8.21 -18.41
CA ASP A 287 7.81 9.25 -17.91
C ASP A 287 6.59 8.59 -17.25
N VAL A 288 6.60 8.49 -15.92
CA VAL A 288 5.55 7.80 -15.15
C VAL A 288 4.24 8.59 -15.14
N ALA A 289 4.31 9.91 -15.02
CA ALA A 289 3.14 10.79 -15.08
C ALA A 289 2.45 10.72 -16.45
N GLY A 290 3.23 10.76 -17.54
CA GLY A 290 2.73 10.61 -18.90
C GLY A 290 2.14 9.21 -19.18
N GLN A 291 2.69 8.16 -18.57
CA GLN A 291 2.10 6.81 -18.63
C GLN A 291 0.73 6.78 -17.94
N LYS A 292 0.63 7.31 -16.72
CA LYS A 292 -0.64 7.40 -15.98
C LYS A 292 -1.68 8.25 -16.74
N ALA A 293 -1.29 9.42 -17.23
CA ALA A 293 -2.17 10.29 -18.00
C ALA A 293 -2.74 9.60 -19.25
N ALA A 294 -1.90 8.86 -19.99
CA ALA A 294 -2.37 8.08 -21.13
C ALA A 294 -3.33 6.95 -20.70
N LEU A 295 -3.04 6.22 -19.61
CA LEU A 295 -3.93 5.19 -19.08
C LEU A 295 -5.31 5.77 -18.69
N PHE A 296 -5.34 6.94 -18.06
CA PHE A 296 -6.60 7.59 -17.64
C PHE A 296 -7.49 8.07 -18.81
N GLU A 297 -6.99 8.15 -20.04
CA GLU A 297 -7.84 8.44 -21.22
C GLU A 297 -8.83 7.31 -21.55
N LEU A 298 -8.60 6.12 -20.98
CA LEU A 298 -9.34 4.89 -21.20
C LEU A 298 -9.86 4.27 -19.89
N ASP A 299 -9.62 4.94 -18.75
CA ASP A 299 -10.13 4.52 -17.45
C ASP A 299 -11.65 4.70 -17.39
N GLU A 300 -12.34 3.72 -16.81
CA GLU A 300 -13.80 3.69 -16.76
C GLU A 300 -14.45 3.89 -18.14
N THR A 301 -13.87 3.26 -19.17
CA THR A 301 -14.42 3.23 -20.52
C THR A 301 -14.72 1.79 -20.96
N GLN A 302 -15.82 1.64 -21.68
CA GLN A 302 -16.16 0.42 -22.39
C GLN A 302 -16.70 0.75 -23.78
N ALA A 303 -16.73 -0.23 -24.67
CA ALA A 303 -17.30 -0.08 -25.98
C ALA A 303 -18.05 -1.34 -26.43
N LEU A 304 -19.34 -1.20 -26.73
CA LEU A 304 -20.14 -2.25 -27.35
C LEU A 304 -19.94 -2.17 -28.87
N TRP A 305 -19.27 -3.16 -29.43
CA TRP A 305 -18.92 -3.26 -30.84
C TRP A 305 -19.87 -4.19 -31.57
N ILE A 306 -20.80 -3.59 -32.31
CA ILE A 306 -21.77 -4.26 -33.18
C ILE A 306 -21.04 -4.62 -34.49
N VAL A 307 -20.41 -5.80 -34.48
CA VAL A 307 -19.36 -6.20 -35.44
C VAL A 307 -19.86 -6.18 -36.88
N GLU A 308 -21.01 -6.78 -37.17
CA GLU A 308 -21.55 -6.87 -38.52
C GLU A 308 -22.02 -5.52 -39.12
N ASN A 309 -22.33 -4.52 -38.28
CA ASN A 309 -22.77 -3.20 -38.74
C ASN A 309 -21.67 -2.14 -38.77
N ASP A 310 -20.43 -2.49 -38.41
CA ASP A 310 -19.33 -1.53 -38.25
C ASP A 310 -19.76 -0.33 -37.39
N ALA A 311 -20.27 -0.63 -36.19
CA ALA A 311 -20.72 0.36 -35.24
C ALA A 311 -20.16 0.04 -33.86
N VAL A 312 -19.60 1.05 -33.20
CA VAL A 312 -19.02 0.97 -31.85
C VAL A 312 -19.68 2.02 -30.98
N TRP A 313 -20.24 1.58 -29.86
CA TRP A 313 -20.85 2.44 -28.85
C TRP A 313 -19.92 2.54 -27.66
N ARG A 314 -19.06 3.58 -27.65
CA ARG A 314 -18.16 3.87 -26.55
C ARG A 314 -18.95 4.58 -25.44
N THR A 315 -18.89 4.03 -24.25
CA THR A 315 -19.48 4.60 -23.04
C THR A 315 -18.36 4.92 -22.06
N ASP A 316 -18.27 6.18 -21.63
CA ASP A 316 -17.36 6.60 -20.56
C ASP A 316 -18.18 6.83 -19.27
N PHE A 317 -17.69 6.34 -18.15
CA PHE A 317 -18.31 6.51 -16.84
C PHE A 317 -17.51 7.53 -16.03
N LYS A 318 -18.17 8.61 -15.63
CA LYS A 318 -17.56 9.64 -14.79
C LYS A 318 -18.26 9.67 -13.44
N TYR A 319 -17.55 9.31 -12.39
CA TYR A 319 -17.94 9.59 -11.02
C TYR A 319 -18.10 11.10 -10.83
N LEU A 320 -19.22 11.53 -10.28
CA LEU A 320 -19.51 12.92 -9.97
C LEU A 320 -19.40 13.13 -8.46
N ASP A 321 -18.89 14.30 -8.06
CA ASP A 321 -18.92 14.75 -6.66
C ASP A 321 -20.35 15.26 -6.32
N LYS A 322 -21.34 14.38 -6.53
CA LYS A 322 -22.76 14.62 -6.26
C LYS A 322 -23.34 13.43 -5.52
N ASP A 323 -24.24 13.75 -4.59
CA ASP A 323 -24.96 12.72 -3.84
C ASP A 323 -25.90 11.93 -4.76
N PRO A 324 -26.03 10.60 -4.57
CA PRO A 324 -27.00 9.78 -5.29
C PRO A 324 -28.44 10.33 -5.23
N GLU A 325 -28.83 10.95 -4.11
CA GLU A 325 -30.15 11.56 -3.92
C GLU A 325 -30.40 12.75 -4.87
N ASP A 326 -29.35 13.48 -5.28
CA ASP A 326 -29.44 14.55 -6.28
C ASP A 326 -29.77 14.03 -7.70
N VAL A 327 -29.82 12.72 -7.88
CA VAL A 327 -30.06 12.02 -9.16
C VAL A 327 -31.48 11.45 -9.26
N LEU A 328 -32.36 11.67 -8.28
CA LEU A 328 -33.78 11.25 -8.30
C LEU A 328 -34.60 11.85 -9.47
N LEU A 329 -34.01 12.75 -10.25
CA LEU A 329 -34.60 13.32 -11.46
C LEU A 329 -33.76 12.91 -12.69
N ASN A 330 -34.10 11.78 -13.31
CA ASN A 330 -33.99 11.75 -14.77
C ASN A 330 -34.83 12.92 -15.29
N VAL A 331 -34.15 13.91 -15.89
CA VAL A 331 -34.52 15.33 -16.02
C VAL A 331 -35.77 15.61 -16.90
N LEU A 332 -36.71 14.68 -17.11
CA LEU A 332 -37.96 14.92 -17.85
C LEU A 332 -39.12 14.04 -17.33
N PRO A 333 -40.35 14.58 -17.17
CA PRO A 333 -41.53 13.76 -16.94
C PRO A 333 -41.81 12.90 -18.18
N GLY A 334 -41.83 11.57 -18.01
CA GLY A 334 -42.21 10.61 -19.06
C GLY A 334 -41.14 9.56 -19.44
N LEU A 335 -39.97 9.57 -18.80
CA LEU A 335 -39.04 8.44 -18.82
C LEU A 335 -39.11 7.78 -17.45
N GLU A 336 -40.04 6.85 -17.32
CA GLU A 336 -40.18 5.92 -16.19
C GLU A 336 -38.82 5.31 -15.83
N GLU A 337 -38.64 5.09 -14.53
CA GLU A 337 -37.57 4.39 -13.82
C GLU A 337 -36.36 3.96 -14.67
N GLY A 338 -35.17 4.46 -14.32
CA GLY A 338 -33.91 3.90 -14.86
C GLY A 338 -33.94 2.37 -14.80
N PRO A 339 -33.24 1.66 -15.70
CA PRO A 339 -33.49 0.25 -15.99
C PRO A 339 -33.67 -0.54 -14.69
N PRO A 340 -34.81 -1.23 -14.50
CA PRO A 340 -35.09 -1.94 -13.26
C PRO A 340 -33.96 -2.93 -13.02
N VAL A 341 -33.23 -2.72 -11.92
CA VAL A 341 -32.33 -3.72 -11.36
C VAL A 341 -33.13 -4.37 -10.24
N GLU A 342 -34.11 -5.17 -10.62
CA GLU A 342 -34.75 -6.05 -9.65
C GLU A 342 -33.76 -7.20 -9.40
N ALA A 343 -33.47 -7.47 -8.13
CA ALA A 343 -32.97 -8.78 -7.76
C ALA A 343 -34.08 -9.80 -8.11
N PHE A 344 -33.74 -11.07 -8.34
CA PHE A 344 -34.71 -12.17 -8.27
C PHE A 344 -35.46 -12.08 -6.93
N SER A 345 -36.56 -11.34 -6.90
CA SER A 345 -37.49 -11.27 -5.79
C SER A 345 -38.59 -12.24 -6.16
N GLY A 346 -38.28 -13.52 -6.06
CA GLY A 346 -39.26 -14.57 -6.28
C GLY A 346 -40.37 -14.45 -5.24
N GLU A 347 -41.35 -13.57 -5.47
CA GLU A 347 -42.67 -13.69 -4.87
C GLU A 347 -43.39 -14.90 -5.46
N ASP A 348 -43.04 -15.30 -6.69
CA ASP A 348 -43.45 -16.55 -7.31
C ASP A 348 -42.52 -17.70 -6.87
N PRO A 349 -43.02 -18.71 -6.13
CA PRO A 349 -42.24 -19.89 -5.74
C PRO A 349 -41.73 -20.73 -6.93
N THR A 350 -42.19 -20.43 -8.15
CA THR A 350 -41.72 -21.04 -9.40
C THR A 350 -40.61 -20.24 -10.08
N ASP A 351 -40.34 -19.01 -9.64
CA ASP A 351 -39.25 -18.21 -10.19
C ASP A 351 -37.90 -18.67 -9.64
N GLU A 352 -37.00 -19.05 -10.55
CA GLU A 352 -35.76 -19.73 -10.22
C GLU A 352 -34.73 -18.74 -9.68
N SER A 353 -34.79 -18.40 -8.38
CA SER A 353 -33.90 -17.45 -7.68
C SER A 353 -32.44 -17.44 -8.17
N VAL A 354 -31.75 -16.30 -8.11
CA VAL A 354 -30.29 -16.16 -8.36
C VAL A 354 -29.44 -17.24 -7.67
N PHE A 355 -29.91 -17.83 -6.58
CA PHE A 355 -29.20 -18.84 -5.79
C PHE A 355 -29.32 -20.28 -6.32
N ALA A 356 -30.20 -20.54 -7.29
CA ALA A 356 -30.60 -21.90 -7.65
C ALA A 356 -29.57 -22.59 -8.56
N GLN A 357 -28.72 -23.43 -7.96
CA GLN A 357 -27.88 -24.36 -8.69
C GLN A 357 -28.66 -25.67 -8.99
N ARG A 358 -29.23 -25.79 -10.20
CA ARG A 358 -30.06 -26.94 -10.64
C ARG A 358 -29.67 -27.42 -12.05
N SER A 359 -30.13 -28.62 -12.43
CA SER A 359 -30.05 -29.07 -13.83
C SER A 359 -30.89 -28.16 -14.71
N ARG A 360 -30.31 -27.70 -15.82
CA ARG A 360 -30.97 -26.92 -16.86
C ARG A 360 -30.99 -27.74 -18.14
N ASN A 361 -32.12 -27.73 -18.83
CA ASN A 361 -32.19 -28.29 -20.18
C ASN A 361 -31.23 -27.50 -21.09
N PRO A 362 -30.39 -28.16 -21.91
CA PRO A 362 -29.58 -27.48 -22.90
C PRO A 362 -30.45 -26.59 -23.80
N ILE A 363 -30.03 -25.34 -24.02
CA ILE A 363 -30.74 -24.45 -24.92
C ILE A 363 -30.70 -25.05 -26.33
N PRO A 364 -31.86 -25.22 -27.00
CA PRO A 364 -31.88 -25.81 -28.32
C PRO A 364 -31.17 -24.91 -29.34
N PRO A 365 -30.44 -25.47 -30.30
CA PRO A 365 -29.87 -24.73 -31.42
C PRO A 365 -30.93 -23.88 -32.13
N ASN A 366 -30.61 -22.63 -32.45
CA ASN A 366 -31.49 -21.77 -33.24
C ASN A 366 -30.93 -21.63 -34.67
N PRO A 367 -31.54 -22.30 -35.68
CA PRO A 367 -31.02 -22.25 -37.05
C PRO A 367 -31.03 -20.84 -37.64
N ALA A 368 -31.89 -19.93 -37.17
CA ALA A 368 -31.90 -18.56 -37.64
C ALA A 368 -30.61 -17.82 -37.27
N MET A 369 -29.93 -18.17 -36.17
CA MET A 369 -28.61 -17.61 -35.81
C MET A 369 -27.52 -17.94 -36.83
N THR A 370 -27.70 -18.99 -37.63
CA THR A 370 -26.71 -19.36 -38.66
C THR A 370 -26.81 -18.48 -39.89
N ARG A 371 -27.97 -17.85 -40.14
CA ARG A 371 -28.27 -17.09 -41.36
C ARG A 371 -28.38 -15.59 -41.05
N ASN A 372 -28.05 -14.75 -42.03
CA ASN A 372 -28.28 -13.30 -41.99
C ASN A 372 -27.61 -12.55 -40.80
N PRO A 373 -26.27 -12.36 -40.82
CA PRO A 373 -25.55 -11.60 -39.78
C PRO A 373 -26.20 -10.25 -39.48
N ALA A 374 -26.52 -9.48 -40.51
CA ALA A 374 -27.05 -8.13 -40.38
C ALA A 374 -28.40 -8.04 -39.63
N PHE A 375 -29.24 -9.07 -39.72
CA PHE A 375 -30.49 -9.12 -38.94
C PHE A 375 -30.17 -9.20 -37.44
N TRP A 376 -29.31 -10.13 -37.05
CA TRP A 376 -28.94 -10.35 -35.64
C TRP A 376 -28.19 -9.17 -35.06
N GLY A 377 -27.31 -8.57 -35.87
CA GLY A 377 -26.68 -7.30 -35.55
C GLY A 377 -27.63 -6.19 -35.15
N ARG A 378 -28.64 -5.95 -35.99
CA ARG A 378 -29.70 -4.96 -35.69
C ARG A 378 -30.54 -5.37 -34.49
N PHE A 379 -30.88 -6.66 -34.38
CA PHE A 379 -31.66 -7.19 -33.26
C PHE A 379 -30.98 -6.88 -31.91
N TYR A 380 -29.72 -7.25 -31.76
CA TYR A 380 -28.98 -6.99 -30.52
C TYR A 380 -28.60 -5.52 -30.33
N ALA A 381 -28.38 -4.76 -31.40
CA ALA A 381 -28.24 -3.30 -31.30
C ALA A 381 -29.51 -2.67 -30.70
N THR A 382 -30.70 -3.05 -31.19
CA THR A 382 -31.96 -2.53 -30.66
C THR A 382 -32.13 -2.89 -29.17
N LEU A 383 -31.89 -4.14 -28.78
CA LEU A 383 -32.02 -4.58 -27.38
C LEU A 383 -30.94 -4.00 -26.46
N GLY A 384 -29.73 -3.82 -26.98
CA GLY A 384 -28.57 -3.36 -26.23
C GLY A 384 -28.57 -1.86 -25.94
N ARG A 385 -29.41 -1.08 -26.63
CA ARG A 385 -29.40 0.38 -26.55
C ARG A 385 -29.68 0.91 -25.14
N GLN A 386 -30.62 0.29 -24.44
CA GLN A 386 -31.00 0.67 -23.07
C GLN A 386 -29.83 0.63 -22.08
N TYR A 387 -28.83 -0.22 -22.34
CA TYR A 387 -27.70 -0.45 -21.46
C TYR A 387 -26.59 0.60 -21.56
N VAL A 388 -26.54 1.31 -22.69
CA VAL A 388 -25.52 2.32 -23.00
C VAL A 388 -26.11 3.72 -23.08
N ASN A 389 -27.38 3.90 -22.71
CA ASN A 389 -28.02 5.21 -22.67
C ASN A 389 -27.16 6.17 -21.84
N PRO A 390 -26.98 7.43 -22.29
CA PRO A 390 -26.30 8.46 -21.52
C PRO A 390 -27.24 9.05 -20.46
N GLY A 391 -26.68 9.58 -19.39
CA GLY A 391 -27.45 10.00 -18.21
C GLY A 391 -26.61 10.01 -16.94
N THR A 392 -27.25 10.12 -15.78
CA THR A 392 -26.57 10.04 -14.47
C THR A 392 -27.35 9.06 -13.60
N TRP A 393 -26.66 8.18 -12.90
CA TRP A 393 -27.26 7.15 -12.03
C TRP A 393 -26.47 7.00 -10.75
N GLU A 394 -27.08 6.41 -9.73
CA GLU A 394 -26.34 5.82 -8.61
C GLU A 394 -25.29 4.80 -9.10
N SER A 395 -24.13 4.74 -8.45
CA SER A 395 -23.02 3.87 -8.85
C SER A 395 -23.44 2.43 -9.07
N ARG A 396 -24.25 1.83 -8.17
CA ARG A 396 -24.71 0.43 -8.34
C ARG A 396 -25.49 0.19 -9.64
N LYS A 397 -26.17 1.21 -10.19
CA LYS A 397 -27.00 1.12 -11.41
C LYS A 397 -26.26 1.57 -12.66
N ALA A 398 -25.23 2.39 -12.51
CA ALA A 398 -24.54 3.01 -13.64
C ALA A 398 -23.76 2.00 -14.50
N PHE A 399 -23.00 1.12 -13.86
CA PHE A 399 -22.15 0.12 -14.54
C PHE A 399 -22.92 -1.13 -14.95
N LEU A 400 -24.17 -1.26 -14.51
CA LEU A 400 -25.06 -2.36 -14.86
C LEU A 400 -25.70 -2.14 -16.23
N ALA A 401 -25.83 -3.23 -16.97
CA ALA A 401 -26.13 -3.15 -18.38
C ALA A 401 -26.65 -4.46 -18.96
N MET A 402 -27.12 -5.37 -18.11
CA MET A 402 -28.04 -6.40 -18.56
C MET A 402 -28.97 -6.69 -17.40
N THR A 403 -30.26 -6.41 -17.59
CA THR A 403 -31.28 -6.83 -16.62
C THR A 403 -31.32 -8.36 -16.63
N GLU A 404 -31.84 -8.93 -15.55
CA GLU A 404 -32.05 -10.37 -15.45
C GLU A 404 -32.89 -10.91 -16.61
N ASP A 405 -33.99 -10.22 -16.94
CA ASP A 405 -34.83 -10.54 -18.11
C ASP A 405 -34.06 -10.46 -19.43
N GLY A 406 -33.21 -9.45 -19.58
CA GLY A 406 -32.34 -9.33 -20.75
C GLY A 406 -31.39 -10.51 -20.86
N ALA A 407 -30.81 -10.96 -19.74
CA ALA A 407 -29.93 -12.11 -19.69
C ALA A 407 -30.68 -13.42 -19.95
N ARG A 408 -31.89 -13.58 -19.40
CA ARG A 408 -32.76 -14.74 -19.60
C ARG A 408 -33.21 -14.83 -21.05
N LEU A 409 -33.65 -13.71 -21.63
CA LEU A 409 -34.06 -13.63 -23.02
C LEU A 409 -32.90 -14.01 -23.95
N THR A 410 -31.74 -13.36 -23.80
CA THR A 410 -30.57 -13.67 -24.63
C THR A 410 -30.12 -15.12 -24.43
N SER A 411 -30.01 -15.58 -23.18
CA SER A 411 -29.60 -16.96 -22.87
C SER A 411 -30.67 -18.01 -23.18
N ALA A 412 -31.91 -17.66 -23.51
CA ALA A 412 -32.94 -18.61 -23.96
C ALA A 412 -33.06 -18.68 -25.49
N LEU A 413 -32.59 -17.66 -26.21
CA LEU A 413 -32.76 -17.54 -27.66
C LEU A 413 -31.90 -18.51 -28.46
N ALA A 414 -30.71 -18.83 -27.97
CA ALA A 414 -29.78 -19.77 -28.58
C ALA A 414 -28.61 -20.14 -27.65
N PRO A 415 -27.90 -21.24 -27.94
CA PRO A 415 -26.71 -21.62 -27.20
C PRO A 415 -25.48 -20.80 -27.68
N TYR A 416 -24.58 -20.41 -26.75
CA TYR A 416 -23.35 -19.69 -27.09
C TYR A 416 -22.17 -20.04 -26.18
N ILE A 417 -20.96 -19.77 -26.68
CA ILE A 417 -19.74 -19.75 -25.86
C ILE A 417 -19.19 -18.33 -25.90
N GLN A 418 -18.99 -17.72 -24.74
CA GLN A 418 -18.34 -16.43 -24.63
C GLN A 418 -16.84 -16.63 -24.47
N MET A 419 -16.04 -16.01 -25.33
CA MET A 419 -14.58 -15.95 -25.28
C MET A 419 -14.15 -14.57 -24.79
N GLU A 420 -13.04 -14.48 -24.09
CA GLU A 420 -12.52 -13.19 -23.68
C GLU A 420 -11.00 -13.20 -23.61
N VAL A 421 -10.39 -12.14 -24.14
CA VAL A 421 -8.95 -12.00 -24.27
C VAL A 421 -8.46 -10.65 -23.74
N ALA A 422 -7.33 -10.65 -23.04
CA ALA A 422 -6.62 -9.47 -22.58
C ALA A 422 -5.44 -9.19 -23.52
N VAL A 423 -5.37 -7.98 -24.08
CA VAL A 423 -4.27 -7.52 -24.94
C VAL A 423 -3.46 -6.46 -24.19
N PRO A 424 -2.12 -6.55 -24.13
CA PRO A 424 -1.30 -5.50 -23.52
C PRO A 424 -1.54 -4.14 -24.19
N LEU A 425 -1.69 -3.07 -23.40
CA LEU A 425 -1.96 -1.73 -23.94
C LEU A 425 -0.89 -1.26 -24.94
N ASP A 426 0.36 -1.68 -24.77
CA ASP A 426 1.47 -1.41 -25.71
C ASP A 426 1.17 -1.84 -27.17
N LEU A 427 0.21 -2.75 -27.36
CA LEU A 427 -0.15 -3.36 -28.65
C LEU A 427 -1.64 -3.26 -28.97
N ALA A 428 -2.49 -2.81 -28.05
CA ALA A 428 -3.95 -2.87 -28.19
C ALA A 428 -4.48 -2.06 -29.38
N GLY A 429 -4.00 -0.83 -29.58
CA GLY A 429 -4.39 0.01 -30.70
C GLY A 429 -3.90 -0.53 -32.05
N ASP A 430 -2.65 -1.00 -32.12
CA ASP A 430 -2.13 -1.62 -33.35
C ASP A 430 -2.88 -2.92 -33.68
N CYS A 431 -3.20 -3.71 -32.66
CA CYS A 431 -4.00 -4.92 -32.79
C CYS A 431 -5.40 -4.61 -33.34
N LEU A 432 -6.11 -3.62 -32.77
CA LEU A 432 -7.45 -3.24 -33.23
C LEU A 432 -7.41 -2.68 -34.66
N VAL A 433 -6.44 -1.82 -35.00
CA VAL A 433 -6.29 -1.29 -36.36
C VAL A 433 -6.04 -2.42 -37.36
N GLY A 434 -5.17 -3.38 -37.01
CA GLY A 434 -4.88 -4.53 -37.85
C GLY A 434 -6.06 -5.48 -37.98
N LEU A 435 -6.76 -5.76 -36.88
CA LEU A 435 -7.96 -6.59 -36.85
C LEU A 435 -9.08 -5.97 -37.70
N GLY A 436 -9.28 -4.66 -37.64
CA GLY A 436 -10.31 -3.97 -38.44
C GLY A 436 -10.14 -4.19 -39.94
N LYS A 437 -8.90 -4.30 -40.43
CA LYS A 437 -8.60 -4.62 -41.84
C LYS A 437 -8.98 -6.05 -42.20
N GLU A 438 -8.87 -6.98 -41.26
CA GLU A 438 -9.26 -8.38 -41.47
C GLU A 438 -10.78 -8.55 -41.36
N ILE A 439 -11.40 -7.87 -40.40
CA ILE A 439 -12.85 -7.89 -40.17
C ILE A 439 -13.58 -7.28 -41.37
N TYR A 440 -13.30 -6.02 -41.71
CA TYR A 440 -14.07 -5.27 -42.71
C TYR A 440 -13.43 -5.22 -44.10
N GLY A 441 -12.23 -5.78 -44.26
CA GLY A 441 -11.55 -5.86 -45.55
C GLY A 441 -11.97 -7.07 -46.37
N SER A 442 -11.04 -7.58 -47.19
CA SER A 442 -11.34 -8.63 -48.16
C SER A 442 -11.74 -9.97 -47.57
N LYS A 443 -11.34 -10.28 -46.33
CA LYS A 443 -11.68 -11.54 -45.66
C LYS A 443 -13.10 -11.57 -45.08
N GLN A 444 -13.72 -10.40 -44.93
CA GLN A 444 -15.09 -10.25 -44.45
C GLN A 444 -15.40 -11.12 -43.21
N LEU A 445 -14.57 -11.02 -42.18
CA LEU A 445 -14.72 -11.84 -40.97
C LEU A 445 -15.93 -11.42 -40.12
N GLN A 446 -16.45 -10.20 -40.31
CA GLN A 446 -17.66 -9.70 -39.62
C GLN A 446 -18.89 -10.60 -39.82
N GLU A 447 -18.95 -11.36 -40.93
CA GLU A 447 -20.05 -12.29 -41.18
C GLU A 447 -20.07 -13.51 -40.24
N GLY A 448 -19.02 -13.73 -39.47
CA GLY A 448 -18.94 -14.77 -38.43
C GLY A 448 -19.65 -14.42 -37.12
N PHE A 449 -20.13 -13.17 -36.98
CA PHE A 449 -20.65 -12.64 -35.72
C PHE A 449 -22.17 -12.46 -35.76
N ARG A 450 -22.81 -12.65 -34.60
CA ARG A 450 -24.26 -12.49 -34.41
C ARG A 450 -24.63 -11.64 -33.20
N ASN A 451 -23.66 -11.31 -32.35
CA ASN A 451 -23.84 -10.50 -31.16
C ASN A 451 -22.71 -9.45 -31.10
N PRO A 452 -22.91 -8.29 -30.46
CA PRO A 452 -21.83 -7.34 -30.27
C PRO A 452 -20.70 -7.93 -29.44
N ALA A 453 -19.47 -7.57 -29.79
CA ALA A 453 -18.32 -7.74 -28.92
C ALA A 453 -18.30 -6.62 -27.87
N LEU A 454 -17.73 -6.87 -26.71
CA LEU A 454 -17.56 -5.88 -25.67
C LEU A 454 -16.07 -5.64 -25.45
N VAL A 455 -15.61 -4.43 -25.76
CA VAL A 455 -14.23 -3.99 -25.52
C VAL A 455 -14.19 -3.20 -24.22
N ARG A 456 -13.27 -3.53 -23.34
CA ARG A 456 -12.95 -2.79 -22.12
C ARG A 456 -11.45 -2.60 -22.06
N PHE A 457 -10.98 -1.62 -21.31
CA PHE A 457 -9.54 -1.39 -21.15
C PHE A 457 -8.92 -2.22 -20.03
N THR A 458 -9.52 -3.38 -19.82
CA THR A 458 -9.02 -4.55 -19.09
C THR A 458 -8.99 -5.78 -20.01
N THR A 459 -10.01 -6.01 -20.85
CA THR A 459 -10.14 -7.16 -21.78
C THR A 459 -11.11 -6.91 -22.96
N VAL A 460 -11.11 -7.80 -23.95
CA VAL A 460 -12.06 -7.86 -25.07
C VAL A 460 -12.86 -9.16 -24.98
N ASN A 461 -14.19 -9.05 -24.93
CA ASN A 461 -15.15 -10.15 -24.82
C ASN A 461 -15.95 -10.33 -26.11
N ILE A 462 -16.10 -11.58 -26.57
CA ILE A 462 -16.64 -11.91 -27.89
C ILE A 462 -17.37 -13.28 -27.83
N GLU A 463 -18.54 -13.41 -28.45
CA GLU A 463 -19.36 -14.61 -28.35
C GLU A 463 -19.49 -15.39 -29.66
N ASN A 464 -19.46 -16.73 -29.57
CA ASN A 464 -19.67 -17.65 -30.69
C ASN A 464 -20.99 -18.44 -30.55
N TRP A 465 -22.04 -17.92 -31.17
CA TRP A 465 -23.36 -18.55 -31.25
C TRP A 465 -23.47 -19.60 -32.37
N ILE A 466 -22.70 -19.40 -33.44
CA ILE A 466 -22.84 -20.18 -34.68
C ILE A 466 -22.42 -21.62 -34.47
N SER A 467 -21.34 -21.86 -33.73
CA SER A 467 -20.85 -23.24 -33.53
C SER A 467 -21.83 -24.13 -32.79
N LEU A 468 -22.43 -23.63 -31.70
CA LEU A 468 -23.44 -24.38 -30.97
C LEU A 468 -24.80 -24.43 -31.71
N SER A 469 -25.13 -23.42 -32.52
CA SER A 469 -26.40 -23.38 -33.27
C SER A 469 -26.41 -24.20 -34.57
N SER A 470 -25.24 -24.39 -35.20
CA SER A 470 -25.11 -25.12 -36.47
C SER A 470 -24.54 -26.53 -36.30
N GLY A 471 -23.85 -26.79 -35.19
CA GLY A 471 -23.02 -27.98 -35.01
C GLY A 471 -21.74 -27.99 -35.87
N GLN A 472 -21.41 -26.89 -36.56
CA GLN A 472 -20.22 -26.75 -37.40
C GLN A 472 -19.25 -25.69 -36.83
N PRO A 473 -17.94 -25.80 -37.07
CA PRO A 473 -16.97 -24.76 -36.69
C PRO A 473 -17.32 -23.40 -37.30
N ASN A 474 -16.96 -22.32 -36.61
CA ASN A 474 -17.15 -20.95 -37.10
C ASN A 474 -15.80 -20.40 -37.55
N ASP A 475 -15.34 -20.81 -38.73
CA ASP A 475 -13.99 -20.50 -39.23
C ASP A 475 -13.64 -19.00 -39.21
N LYS A 476 -14.64 -18.13 -39.40
CA LYS A 476 -14.48 -16.67 -39.36
C LYS A 476 -14.23 -16.17 -37.93
N PHE A 477 -15.00 -16.66 -36.96
CA PHE A 477 -14.74 -16.38 -35.54
C PHE A 477 -13.38 -16.94 -35.12
N ASP A 478 -13.07 -18.17 -35.49
CA ASP A 478 -11.80 -18.82 -35.14
C ASP A 478 -10.62 -18.07 -35.77
N ALA A 479 -10.78 -17.49 -36.96
CA ALA A 479 -9.77 -16.63 -37.57
C ALA A 479 -9.51 -15.35 -36.77
N VAL A 480 -10.54 -14.74 -36.16
CA VAL A 480 -10.40 -13.59 -35.26
C VAL A 480 -9.70 -13.99 -33.96
N MET A 481 -10.09 -15.12 -33.39
CA MET A 481 -9.45 -15.65 -32.19
C MET A 481 -7.97 -15.98 -32.46
N ARG A 482 -7.64 -16.60 -33.59
CA ARG A 482 -6.26 -16.79 -34.06
C ARG A 482 -5.50 -15.49 -34.22
N TYR A 483 -6.14 -14.45 -34.76
CA TYR A 483 -5.52 -13.13 -34.90
C TYR A 483 -5.08 -12.58 -33.54
N PHE A 484 -5.97 -12.60 -32.54
CA PHE A 484 -5.63 -12.16 -31.19
C PHE A 484 -4.47 -12.97 -30.58
N ARG A 485 -4.50 -14.30 -30.72
CA ARG A 485 -3.45 -15.18 -30.21
C ARG A 485 -2.10 -14.93 -30.88
N ASP A 486 -2.06 -14.96 -32.20
CA ASP A 486 -0.82 -15.00 -32.97
C ASP A 486 -0.18 -13.61 -33.16
N ARG A 487 -1.00 -12.55 -33.16
CA ARG A 487 -0.55 -11.20 -33.54
C ARG A 487 -0.63 -10.19 -32.41
N CYS A 488 -1.45 -10.43 -31.39
CA CYS A 488 -1.71 -9.44 -30.34
C CYS A 488 -1.23 -9.86 -28.94
N MET A 489 -0.53 -10.99 -28.83
CA MET A 489 -0.08 -11.54 -27.53
C MET A 489 -1.23 -11.68 -26.51
N ALA A 490 -2.43 -11.97 -27.02
CA ALA A 490 -3.62 -11.94 -26.19
C ALA A 490 -3.68 -13.15 -25.23
N ARG A 491 -4.10 -12.91 -23.99
CA ARG A 491 -4.27 -13.95 -22.94
C ARG A 491 -5.73 -14.19 -22.64
N LEU A 492 -6.13 -15.40 -22.27
CA LEU A 492 -7.53 -15.66 -21.93
C LEU A 492 -7.92 -15.12 -20.56
N HIS A 493 -9.20 -14.75 -20.46
CA HIS A 493 -9.88 -14.60 -19.19
C HIS A 493 -10.28 -15.99 -18.63
N PRO A 494 -9.85 -16.36 -17.41
CA PRO A 494 -10.06 -17.71 -16.88
C PRO A 494 -11.52 -18.03 -16.49
N GLY A 495 -12.38 -17.01 -16.36
CA GLY A 495 -13.83 -17.18 -16.15
C GLY A 495 -14.70 -17.38 -17.39
N LYS A 496 -14.12 -17.39 -18.60
CA LYS A 496 -14.86 -17.49 -19.88
C LYS A 496 -14.52 -18.78 -20.62
N GLY A 497 -15.00 -18.89 -21.85
CA GLY A 497 -14.63 -19.96 -22.78
C GLY A 497 -13.11 -19.96 -23.01
N GLY A 498 -12.53 -21.16 -22.99
CA GLY A 498 -11.11 -21.38 -23.25
C GLY A 498 -10.82 -21.62 -24.74
N TRP A 499 -9.54 -21.65 -25.10
CA TRP A 499 -9.10 -22.00 -26.44
C TRP A 499 -9.32 -23.50 -26.70
N THR A 500 -10.55 -23.96 -26.92
CA THR A 500 -10.87 -25.40 -27.01
C THR A 500 -10.03 -26.13 -28.06
N GLU A 501 -9.75 -25.50 -29.21
CA GLU A 501 -8.85 -26.04 -30.24
C GLU A 501 -7.37 -26.04 -29.85
N TYR A 502 -6.95 -25.17 -28.94
CA TYR A 502 -5.58 -25.11 -28.41
C TYR A 502 -5.46 -25.67 -26.98
N ALA A 503 -6.52 -26.31 -26.48
CA ALA A 503 -6.58 -26.86 -25.13
C ALA A 503 -5.42 -27.82 -24.86
N HIS A 504 -5.06 -28.61 -25.88
CA HIS A 504 -3.93 -29.55 -25.85
C HIS A 504 -2.54 -28.87 -25.93
N CYS A 505 -2.50 -27.59 -26.30
CA CYS A 505 -1.29 -26.78 -26.45
C CYS A 505 -1.20 -25.67 -25.39
N PHE A 506 -2.18 -25.58 -24.49
CA PHE A 506 -2.15 -24.61 -23.40
C PHE A 506 -1.08 -25.04 -22.41
N ASP A 507 -0.19 -24.11 -22.11
CA ASP A 507 0.89 -24.30 -21.15
C ASP A 507 0.93 -23.05 -20.28
N GLY A 508 0.50 -23.18 -19.02
CA GLY A 508 0.48 -22.04 -18.11
C GLY A 508 1.87 -21.41 -17.93
N ALA A 509 2.95 -22.20 -18.07
CA ALA A 509 4.32 -21.69 -18.08
C ALA A 509 4.62 -20.82 -19.30
N LYS A 510 4.01 -21.13 -20.45
CA LYS A 510 4.16 -20.38 -21.68
C LYS A 510 3.28 -19.13 -21.69
N GLU A 511 2.06 -19.25 -21.18
CA GLU A 511 1.07 -18.17 -21.15
C GLU A 511 1.37 -17.15 -20.03
N TYR A 512 1.89 -17.64 -18.90
CA TYR A 512 2.23 -16.87 -17.69
C TYR A 512 3.65 -17.17 -17.18
N PRO A 513 4.71 -16.94 -17.99
CA PRO A 513 6.08 -17.40 -17.69
C PRO A 513 6.70 -16.83 -16.40
N ASN A 514 6.15 -15.73 -15.91
CA ASN A 514 6.67 -15.05 -14.72
C ASN A 514 5.90 -15.41 -13.44
N SER A 515 4.66 -15.89 -13.52
CA SER A 515 3.79 -16.13 -12.36
C SER A 515 3.30 -17.58 -12.23
N TRP A 516 3.37 -18.39 -13.30
CA TRP A 516 2.88 -19.77 -13.27
C TRP A 516 3.66 -20.65 -12.30
N CYS A 517 4.99 -20.47 -12.21
CA CYS A 517 5.82 -21.18 -11.25
C CYS A 517 5.28 -20.98 -9.82
N SER A 518 5.07 -19.73 -9.42
CA SER A 518 4.51 -19.40 -8.10
C SER A 518 3.14 -20.02 -7.90
N PHE A 519 2.26 -19.95 -8.90
CA PHE A 519 0.95 -20.60 -8.80
C PHE A 519 1.07 -22.12 -8.59
N GLY A 520 1.95 -22.79 -9.34
CA GLY A 520 2.23 -24.22 -9.17
C GLY A 520 2.77 -24.58 -7.79
N CYS A 521 3.61 -23.73 -7.18
CA CYS A 521 4.06 -23.94 -5.79
C CYS A 521 2.88 -23.85 -4.81
N ALA A 522 1.96 -22.90 -4.99
CA ALA A 522 0.77 -22.78 -4.15
C ALA A 522 -0.14 -24.01 -4.29
N VAL A 523 -0.21 -24.59 -5.50
CA VAL A 523 -0.90 -25.85 -5.75
C VAL A 523 -0.27 -26.99 -4.95
N GLU A 524 1.05 -27.15 -5.03
CA GLU A 524 1.77 -28.20 -4.31
C GLU A 524 1.68 -28.04 -2.79
N GLU A 525 1.61 -26.80 -2.29
CA GLU A 525 1.44 -26.53 -0.86
C GLU A 525 0.01 -26.81 -0.37
N LEU A 526 -0.99 -26.23 -1.02
CA LEU A 526 -2.37 -26.22 -0.51
C LEU A 526 -3.21 -27.40 -0.98
N ASP A 527 -2.88 -28.00 -2.12
CA ASP A 527 -3.59 -29.15 -2.68
C ASP A 527 -2.70 -30.07 -3.55
N PRO A 528 -1.67 -30.71 -2.95
CA PRO A 528 -0.74 -31.61 -3.65
C PRO A 528 -1.43 -32.86 -4.20
N ALA A 529 -2.54 -33.29 -3.60
CA ALA A 529 -3.30 -34.46 -4.05
C ALA A 529 -4.23 -34.15 -5.24
N GLY A 530 -4.34 -32.87 -5.64
CA GLY A 530 -5.26 -32.44 -6.67
C GLY A 530 -6.72 -32.66 -6.31
N LYS A 531 -7.08 -32.51 -5.03
CA LYS A 531 -8.45 -32.63 -4.54
C LYS A 531 -9.39 -31.63 -5.21
N PHE A 532 -8.94 -30.41 -5.47
CA PHE A 532 -9.75 -29.32 -6.05
C PHE A 532 -9.56 -29.14 -7.55
N ALA A 533 -8.82 -30.03 -8.21
CA ALA A 533 -8.79 -30.05 -9.67
C ALA A 533 -10.18 -30.37 -10.24
N GLY A 534 -10.50 -29.82 -11.41
CA GLY A 534 -11.74 -30.10 -12.12
C GLY A 534 -11.74 -31.44 -12.86
N ALA A 535 -12.89 -31.85 -13.38
CA ALA A 535 -13.14 -33.12 -14.07
C ALA A 535 -12.26 -33.37 -15.31
N GLY A 536 -11.63 -32.33 -15.86
CA GLY A 536 -10.68 -32.46 -16.96
C GLY A 536 -9.32 -33.08 -16.61
N ALA A 537 -9.04 -33.35 -15.33
CA ALA A 537 -7.78 -33.96 -14.89
C ALA A 537 -7.55 -35.34 -15.55
N GLY A 538 -6.45 -35.49 -16.29
CA GLY A 538 -5.99 -36.77 -16.85
C GLY A 538 -6.40 -37.14 -18.29
N LYS A 539 -7.43 -36.52 -18.91
CA LYS A 539 -7.79 -36.82 -20.33
C LYS A 539 -7.74 -35.60 -21.27
N PHE A 540 -8.01 -34.40 -20.76
CA PHE A 540 -8.01 -33.14 -21.52
C PHE A 540 -7.49 -31.99 -20.65
N GLU A 541 -6.51 -32.29 -19.78
CA GLU A 541 -6.01 -31.34 -18.80
C GLU A 541 -5.28 -30.18 -19.50
N ILE A 542 -6.03 -29.10 -19.69
CA ILE A 542 -5.57 -27.84 -20.30
C ILE A 542 -4.50 -27.19 -19.41
N TRP A 543 -4.60 -27.39 -18.09
CA TRP A 543 -3.71 -26.77 -17.11
C TRP A 543 -2.76 -27.77 -16.50
N ARG A 544 -1.49 -27.68 -16.87
CA ARG A 544 -0.43 -28.34 -16.09
C ARG A 544 -0.17 -27.52 -14.84
N TRP A 545 -0.69 -27.99 -13.71
CA TRP A 545 -0.60 -27.29 -12.43
C TRP A 545 0.78 -27.36 -11.76
N ASN A 546 1.72 -28.07 -12.39
CA ASN A 546 3.06 -28.24 -11.87
C ASN A 546 3.79 -26.90 -11.89
N ALA A 547 4.62 -26.67 -10.89
CA ALA A 547 5.53 -25.56 -10.95
C ALA A 547 6.55 -25.78 -12.06
N THR A 548 6.65 -24.81 -12.96
CA THR A 548 7.56 -24.90 -14.11
C THR A 548 8.33 -23.60 -14.31
N ARG A 549 9.62 -23.71 -14.67
CA ARG A 549 10.49 -22.57 -14.96
C ARG A 549 11.16 -22.80 -16.33
N GLY A 550 10.85 -21.94 -17.31
CA GLY A 550 11.36 -22.10 -18.68
C GLY A 550 10.87 -23.37 -19.39
N GLY A 551 9.68 -23.88 -19.02
CA GLY A 551 9.07 -25.08 -19.58
C GLY A 551 9.50 -26.41 -18.92
N ALA A 552 10.41 -26.39 -17.94
CA ALA A 552 10.78 -27.57 -17.15
C ALA A 552 10.11 -27.55 -15.77
N GLU A 553 9.65 -28.72 -15.29
CA GLU A 553 9.11 -28.88 -13.93
C GLU A 553 10.18 -28.63 -12.86
N VAL A 554 9.79 -28.00 -11.77
CA VAL A 554 10.66 -27.68 -10.64
C VAL A 554 10.06 -28.26 -9.35
N PRO A 555 10.85 -28.98 -8.51
CA PRO A 555 10.36 -29.48 -7.22
C PRO A 555 9.87 -28.36 -6.28
N LEU A 556 8.92 -28.65 -5.37
CA LEU A 556 8.48 -27.73 -4.31
C LEU A 556 9.64 -27.02 -3.59
N ALA A 557 10.73 -27.76 -3.32
CA ALA A 557 11.93 -27.23 -2.66
C ALA A 557 12.75 -26.24 -3.51
N SER A 558 12.60 -26.24 -4.84
CA SER A 558 13.16 -25.23 -5.75
C SER A 558 12.14 -24.17 -6.17
N CYS A 559 10.92 -24.33 -5.67
CA CYS A 559 9.77 -23.44 -5.77
C CYS A 559 9.75 -22.40 -4.65
N SER A 560 10.26 -22.79 -3.46
CA SER A 560 10.54 -21.91 -2.31
C SER A 560 11.61 -20.84 -2.60
N ASP A 561 12.30 -20.91 -3.74
CA ASP A 561 12.88 -19.72 -4.35
C ASP A 561 11.74 -18.93 -5.02
N ARG A 562 11.06 -18.04 -4.27
CA ARG A 562 10.57 -16.73 -4.76
C ARG A 562 9.68 -15.94 -3.78
N GLN A 563 10.31 -14.99 -3.08
CA GLN A 563 9.91 -13.57 -3.19
C GLN A 563 10.81 -12.80 -4.17
N THR A 564 11.60 -13.50 -4.99
CA THR A 564 12.60 -12.90 -5.89
C THR A 564 12.29 -13.18 -7.36
N THR A 565 11.23 -12.54 -7.88
CA THR A 565 11.00 -12.41 -9.33
C THR A 565 11.02 -10.95 -9.77
N ALA A 566 12.16 -10.33 -9.54
CA ALA A 566 12.64 -9.17 -10.30
C ALA A 566 14.18 -9.22 -10.47
N ALA A 567 14.91 -9.82 -9.51
CA ALA A 567 16.37 -9.92 -9.53
C ALA A 567 16.95 -11.00 -10.46
N THR A 568 16.31 -12.18 -10.58
CA THR A 568 16.92 -13.33 -11.31
C THR A 568 16.93 -13.17 -12.84
N PHE A 569 16.02 -12.39 -13.42
CA PHE A 569 16.02 -12.12 -14.87
C PHE A 569 17.13 -11.13 -15.28
N ARG A 570 17.57 -10.24 -14.37
CA ARG A 570 18.71 -9.35 -14.62
C ARG A 570 20.04 -10.09 -14.48
N VAL A 571 20.17 -11.00 -13.52
CA VAL A 571 21.39 -11.80 -13.32
C VAL A 571 21.59 -12.84 -14.42
N ALA A 572 20.55 -13.56 -14.89
CA ALA A 572 20.70 -14.50 -16.00
C ALA A 572 21.00 -13.82 -17.35
N ALA A 573 20.44 -12.63 -17.59
CA ALA A 573 20.74 -11.81 -18.77
C ALA A 573 22.14 -11.15 -18.69
N LEU A 574 22.61 -10.78 -17.49
CA LEU A 574 23.96 -10.25 -17.24
C LEU A 574 25.02 -11.35 -17.31
N VAL A 575 24.75 -12.55 -16.79
CA VAL A 575 25.64 -13.73 -16.89
C VAL A 575 25.72 -14.24 -18.32
N GLN A 576 24.62 -14.21 -19.10
CA GLN A 576 24.65 -14.50 -20.54
C GLN A 576 25.36 -13.40 -21.36
N ARG A 577 25.25 -12.12 -20.98
CA ARG A 577 26.04 -11.02 -21.59
C ARG A 577 27.53 -11.14 -21.29
N ILE A 578 27.91 -11.37 -20.03
CA ILE A 578 29.31 -11.57 -19.60
C ILE A 578 29.90 -12.85 -20.22
N ALA A 579 29.11 -13.91 -20.38
CA ALA A 579 29.53 -15.12 -21.09
C ALA A 579 29.68 -14.90 -22.61
N SER A 580 28.89 -14.00 -23.22
CA SER A 580 29.01 -13.62 -24.63
C SER A 580 30.16 -12.64 -24.92
N GLU A 581 30.61 -11.89 -23.91
CA GLU A 581 31.74 -10.94 -23.98
C GLU A 581 33.11 -11.57 -23.60
N ARG A 582 33.16 -12.90 -23.42
CA ARG A 582 34.39 -13.70 -23.19
C ARG A 582 35.49 -13.55 -24.25
N ARG A 583 35.29 -12.76 -25.31
CA ARG A 583 36.35 -12.43 -26.27
C ARG A 583 37.24 -11.26 -25.85
N ALA A 584 36.98 -10.56 -24.74
CA ALA A 584 37.69 -9.31 -24.44
C ALA A 584 38.78 -9.33 -23.33
N LEU A 585 38.79 -10.24 -22.34
CA LEU A 585 39.77 -10.17 -21.24
C LEU A 585 40.14 -11.55 -20.63
N PRO A 586 41.39 -12.04 -20.77
CA PRO A 586 41.85 -13.28 -20.12
C PRO A 586 42.53 -12.99 -18.76
N GLY A 587 42.10 -13.65 -17.65
CA GLY A 587 42.93 -13.70 -16.43
C GLY A 587 42.33 -14.00 -15.03
N MET A 588 41.01 -14.09 -14.81
CA MET A 588 40.47 -14.20 -13.42
C MET A 588 40.11 -15.63 -12.93
N PRO A 589 40.49 -16.03 -11.69
CA PRO A 589 40.27 -17.39 -11.14
C PRO A 589 38.90 -17.64 -10.47
N HIS A 590 38.49 -18.92 -10.47
CA HIS A 590 37.14 -19.44 -10.15
C HIS A 590 36.60 -19.14 -8.73
N ARG A 591 37.48 -18.81 -7.78
CA ARG A 591 37.12 -18.54 -6.37
C ARG A 591 36.46 -17.16 -6.17
N CYS A 592 36.75 -16.18 -7.02
CA CYS A 592 36.07 -14.87 -6.98
C CYS A 592 34.61 -14.94 -7.46
N LEU A 593 34.26 -15.92 -8.30
CA LEU A 593 32.91 -16.13 -8.83
C LEU A 593 31.93 -16.73 -7.81
N LEU A 594 32.43 -17.51 -6.85
CA LEU A 594 31.62 -18.10 -5.77
C LEU A 594 31.38 -17.11 -4.62
N ALA A 595 32.34 -16.21 -4.35
CA ALA A 595 32.17 -15.14 -3.37
C ALA A 595 31.08 -14.13 -3.79
N LEU A 596 31.05 -13.74 -5.06
CA LEU A 596 30.03 -12.82 -5.61
C LEU A 596 28.61 -13.40 -5.64
N ALA A 597 28.45 -14.72 -5.78
CA ALA A 597 27.14 -15.39 -5.74
C ALA A 597 26.58 -15.51 -4.31
N ALA A 598 27.45 -15.63 -3.30
CA ALA A 598 27.06 -15.67 -1.89
C ALA A 598 26.64 -14.29 -1.37
N THR A 599 27.32 -13.21 -1.77
CA THR A 599 26.93 -11.84 -1.40
C THR A 599 25.58 -11.43 -2.00
N ALA A 600 25.21 -11.95 -3.17
CA ALA A 600 23.95 -11.64 -3.86
C ALA A 600 22.72 -12.37 -3.27
N LEU A 601 22.90 -13.60 -2.77
CA LEU A 601 21.89 -14.28 -1.94
C LEU A 601 21.76 -13.58 -0.59
N LEU A 602 22.84 -12.94 -0.12
CA LEU A 602 22.80 -12.16 1.10
C LEU A 602 21.99 -10.85 0.98
N LEU A 603 21.65 -10.33 -0.20
CA LEU A 603 20.96 -9.05 -0.32
C LEU A 603 19.42 -9.17 -0.50
N LEU A 604 18.84 -10.35 -0.34
CA LEU A 604 17.46 -10.65 -0.77
C LEU A 604 16.46 -11.05 0.35
N ALA A 605 16.85 -11.00 1.63
CA ALA A 605 15.97 -11.24 2.79
C ALA A 605 15.46 -9.97 3.50
N LEU A 606 15.44 -8.84 2.78
CA LEU A 606 14.85 -7.59 3.28
C LEU A 606 13.41 -7.45 2.77
N GLY A 607 12.42 -7.61 3.66
CA GLY A 607 11.03 -7.19 3.42
C GLY A 607 10.85 -5.67 3.58
N PRO A 608 9.73 -5.08 3.09
CA PRO A 608 9.48 -3.66 3.25
C PRO A 608 9.17 -3.34 4.72
N GLN A 609 9.95 -2.43 5.28
CA GLN A 609 9.76 -1.90 6.63
C GLN A 609 8.73 -0.76 6.61
N HIS A 610 7.86 -0.72 7.61
CA HIS A 610 7.08 0.48 7.93
C HIS A 610 8.08 1.55 8.40
N ALA A 611 8.27 2.63 7.62
CA ALA A 611 9.27 3.64 7.93
C ALA A 611 8.62 4.99 8.26
N SER A 612 8.82 5.45 9.49
CA SER A 612 8.74 6.87 9.87
C SER A 612 9.90 7.61 9.19
N ALA A 613 9.69 8.86 8.79
CA ALA A 613 10.60 9.56 7.85
C ALA A 613 11.44 10.67 8.51
N CYS A 614 11.91 10.45 9.72
CA CYS A 614 12.48 11.47 10.60
C CYS A 614 13.73 12.22 10.06
N THR A 615 14.09 13.32 10.75
CA THR A 615 15.44 13.90 10.68
C THR A 615 15.91 14.21 12.09
N SER A 616 17.16 13.85 12.41
CA SER A 616 17.68 13.87 13.77
C SER A 616 19.04 14.57 13.91
N TYR A 617 19.26 15.21 15.05
CA TYR A 617 20.43 16.05 15.31
C TYR A 617 20.98 15.85 16.71
N ILE A 618 22.31 15.89 16.83
CA ILE A 618 23.01 16.01 18.11
C ILE A 618 24.01 17.17 18.01
N VAL A 619 24.05 18.04 19.02
CA VAL A 619 25.09 19.06 19.19
C VAL A 619 25.82 18.79 20.50
N GLY A 620 27.13 18.56 20.42
CA GLY A 620 27.97 18.37 21.59
C GLY A 620 28.10 19.64 22.44
N ALA A 621 28.41 19.45 23.72
CA ALA A 621 28.48 20.53 24.70
C ALA A 621 29.40 21.70 24.29
N ALA A 622 30.59 21.42 23.76
CA ALA A 622 31.52 22.46 23.34
C ALA A 622 31.16 23.10 21.98
N ALA A 623 30.32 22.45 21.17
CA ALA A 623 29.76 22.95 19.92
C ALA A 623 28.54 23.86 20.14
N SER A 624 27.91 23.81 21.32
CA SER A 624 26.77 24.67 21.64
C SER A 624 27.17 26.01 22.26
N THR A 625 26.32 27.02 22.11
CA THR A 625 26.61 28.39 22.57
C THR A 625 26.72 28.52 24.09
N ASP A 626 26.17 27.58 24.85
CA ASP A 626 26.10 27.66 26.32
C ASP A 626 26.54 26.40 27.05
N GLY A 627 27.27 25.51 26.38
CA GLY A 627 27.82 24.31 27.01
C GLY A 627 26.82 23.16 27.16
N SER A 628 25.57 23.33 26.69
CA SER A 628 24.55 22.27 26.74
C SER A 628 24.78 21.21 25.67
N VAL A 629 24.45 19.96 25.96
CA VAL A 629 24.20 18.94 24.93
C VAL A 629 22.79 19.18 24.37
N LEU A 630 22.63 19.12 23.05
CA LEU A 630 21.32 19.24 22.39
C LEU A 630 21.05 17.98 21.58
N ILE A 631 19.85 17.40 21.74
CA ILE A 631 19.33 16.35 20.85
C ILE A 631 17.97 16.79 20.28
N ALA A 632 17.66 16.45 19.04
CA ALA A 632 16.41 16.86 18.42
C ALA A 632 16.00 15.91 17.30
N ARG A 633 14.68 15.74 17.10
CA ARG A 633 14.08 14.94 16.03
C ARG A 633 12.69 15.43 15.65
N ASN A 634 12.39 15.42 14.34
CA ASN A 634 11.02 15.51 13.81
C ASN A 634 10.45 14.10 13.73
N ASP A 635 9.28 13.89 14.32
CA ASP A 635 8.57 12.62 14.30
C ASP A 635 7.53 12.62 13.18
N ASP A 636 7.85 11.96 12.07
CA ASP A 636 7.11 12.00 10.82
C ASP A 636 6.23 10.74 10.65
N GLY A 637 5.07 10.72 11.33
CA GLY A 637 4.16 9.57 11.44
C GLY A 637 3.19 9.31 10.27
N GLU A 638 2.24 8.38 10.50
CA GLU A 638 1.36 7.72 9.50
C GLU A 638 0.30 8.63 8.85
N GLY A 639 0.04 9.83 9.38
CA GLY A 639 -0.94 10.75 8.78
C GLY A 639 -1.06 12.09 9.51
N ALA A 640 -1.57 13.10 8.80
CA ALA A 640 -1.73 14.45 9.34
C ALA A 640 -2.80 14.56 10.48
N VAL A 641 -3.55 13.48 10.72
CA VAL A 641 -4.63 13.41 11.72
C VAL A 641 -4.31 12.50 12.91
N SER A 642 -3.11 11.94 12.99
CA SER A 642 -2.70 11.12 14.14
C SER A 642 -2.25 12.03 15.30
N PRO A 643 -2.95 12.05 16.44
CA PRO A 643 -2.66 12.99 17.52
C PRO A 643 -1.38 12.63 18.28
N ASN A 644 -0.76 13.68 18.81
CA ASN A 644 0.40 13.60 19.68
C ASN A 644 0.16 14.43 20.94
N TRP A 645 0.64 13.94 22.07
CA TRP A 645 0.49 14.58 23.38
C TRP A 645 1.73 14.33 24.25
N LEU A 646 1.72 14.88 25.46
CA LEU A 646 2.75 14.65 26.47
C LEU A 646 2.18 13.78 27.60
N VAL A 647 2.97 12.84 28.09
CA VAL A 647 2.63 11.98 29.24
C VAL A 647 3.74 12.04 30.30
N TYR A 648 3.35 11.84 31.56
CA TYR A 648 4.27 11.66 32.67
C TYR A 648 4.06 10.29 33.31
N HIS A 649 5.15 9.55 33.47
CA HIS A 649 5.19 8.26 34.13
C HIS A 649 5.82 8.42 35.51
N PRO A 650 5.09 8.12 36.60
CA PRO A 650 5.62 8.23 37.95
C PRO A 650 6.63 7.11 38.25
N ARG A 651 7.44 7.32 39.30
CA ARG A 651 8.37 6.32 39.82
C ARG A 651 7.61 5.03 40.19
N ARG A 652 8.23 3.89 39.89
CA ARG A 652 7.68 2.56 40.16
C ARG A 652 8.56 1.80 41.15
N GLU A 653 7.95 1.25 42.20
CA GLU A 653 8.68 0.55 43.27
C GLU A 653 9.02 -0.91 42.95
N GLY A 654 8.20 -1.60 42.13
CA GLY A 654 8.31 -3.04 41.89
C GLY A 654 8.39 -3.42 40.40
N PRO A 655 8.87 -4.63 40.06
CA PRO A 655 8.97 -5.08 38.68
C PRO A 655 7.57 -5.18 38.05
N ALA A 656 7.46 -4.99 36.74
CA ALA A 656 6.18 -4.95 36.04
C ALA A 656 6.33 -5.59 34.67
N PRO A 657 5.37 -6.43 34.25
CA PRO A 657 5.31 -6.90 32.89
C PRO A 657 5.11 -5.72 31.95
N TRP A 658 5.72 -5.78 30.78
CA TRP A 658 5.60 -4.82 29.71
C TRP A 658 5.51 -5.58 28.39
N ALA A 659 4.72 -5.08 27.45
CA ALA A 659 4.60 -5.64 26.11
C ALA A 659 4.59 -4.52 25.08
N ALA A 660 5.23 -4.79 23.94
CA ALA A 660 5.15 -3.97 22.75
C ALA A 660 3.71 -3.96 22.21
N ASN A 661 3.35 -2.90 21.49
CA ASN A 661 2.03 -2.74 20.88
C ASN A 661 2.01 -3.22 19.42
N LEU A 662 3.17 -3.21 18.76
CA LEU A 662 3.30 -3.51 17.33
C LEU A 662 3.81 -4.91 17.01
N ASN A 663 4.37 -5.64 17.98
CA ASN A 663 4.81 -7.03 17.79
C ASN A 663 4.68 -7.85 19.09
N ASN A 664 5.18 -9.10 19.09
CA ASN A 664 5.05 -10.02 20.23
C ASN A 664 6.17 -9.87 21.29
N LEU A 665 6.94 -8.78 21.29
CA LEU A 665 7.96 -8.54 22.31
C LEU A 665 7.27 -8.33 23.68
N SER A 666 7.68 -9.11 24.67
CA SER A 666 7.24 -8.94 26.06
C SER A 666 8.40 -9.16 27.01
N LEU A 667 8.54 -8.25 27.98
CA LEU A 667 9.64 -8.18 28.94
C LEU A 667 9.11 -7.86 30.34
N VAL A 668 9.99 -7.96 31.33
CA VAL A 668 9.72 -7.47 32.69
C VAL A 668 10.61 -6.27 32.94
N LEU A 669 10.01 -5.09 33.09
CA LEU A 669 10.76 -3.88 33.42
C LEU A 669 11.29 -3.99 34.87
N PRO A 670 12.59 -3.73 35.10
CA PRO A 670 13.20 -3.89 36.41
C PRO A 670 12.71 -2.85 37.42
N ALA A 671 13.06 -3.05 38.69
CA ALA A 671 12.71 -2.18 39.79
C ALA A 671 13.95 -1.74 40.59
N PRO A 672 13.96 -0.52 41.15
CA PRO A 672 12.94 0.51 40.98
C PRO A 672 12.99 1.13 39.57
N GLY A 673 11.83 1.52 39.03
CA GLY A 673 11.72 2.24 37.77
C GLY A 673 11.70 3.75 37.99
N LEU A 674 12.50 4.49 37.23
CA LEU A 674 12.59 5.96 37.26
C LEU A 674 11.31 6.62 36.76
N ALA A 675 10.99 7.79 37.30
CA ALA A 675 9.98 8.68 36.72
C ALA A 675 10.50 9.36 35.44
N TYR A 676 9.62 9.58 34.47
CA TYR A 676 9.99 10.21 33.20
C TYR A 676 8.82 10.90 32.49
N PHE A 677 9.15 11.90 31.68
CA PHE A 677 8.24 12.48 30.70
C PHE A 677 8.46 11.78 29.36
N ALA A 678 7.38 11.51 28.64
CA ALA A 678 7.44 10.95 27.29
C ALA A 678 6.45 11.63 26.35
N LEU A 679 6.74 11.48 25.07
CA LEU A 679 6.00 12.02 23.94
C LEU A 679 5.53 10.83 23.08
N PRO A 680 4.28 10.38 23.21
CA PRO A 680 3.77 9.25 22.43
C PRO A 680 3.44 9.63 20.97
N ALA A 681 3.57 8.65 20.07
CA ALA A 681 3.05 8.68 18.71
C ALA A 681 1.70 7.91 18.62
N GLY A 682 0.65 8.55 18.09
CA GLY A 682 -0.69 7.92 17.97
C GLY A 682 -0.79 6.90 16.81
N PRO A 683 -1.73 5.92 16.83
CA PRO A 683 -2.68 5.50 17.87
C PRO A 683 -2.18 4.27 18.66
N LEU A 684 -0.88 4.22 18.99
CA LEU A 684 -0.31 3.05 19.69
C LEU A 684 -0.66 3.00 21.18
N ALA A 685 -1.08 4.10 21.79
CA ALA A 685 -1.70 4.06 23.10
C ALA A 685 -3.21 3.79 22.92
N ASP A 686 -3.61 2.52 22.92
CA ASP A 686 -5.02 2.21 23.10
C ASP A 686 -5.48 2.87 24.41
N GLY A 687 -6.63 3.52 24.41
CA GLY A 687 -7.17 4.22 25.59
C GLY A 687 -7.45 3.31 26.81
N SER A 688 -6.87 2.11 26.85
CA SER A 688 -7.00 1.07 27.88
C SER A 688 -6.19 1.37 29.16
N GLY A 689 -5.19 2.25 29.07
CA GLY A 689 -4.31 2.58 30.20
C GLY A 689 -3.47 1.40 30.70
N ARG A 690 -3.15 0.40 29.85
CA ARG A 690 -2.44 -0.82 30.28
C ARG A 690 -1.01 -1.02 29.78
N ASN A 691 -0.50 -0.30 28.78
CA ASN A 691 0.91 -0.41 28.37
C ASN A 691 1.52 0.94 27.94
N THR A 692 2.78 1.16 28.31
CA THR A 692 3.56 2.40 28.05
C THR A 692 4.34 2.34 26.75
N SER A 693 3.88 1.60 25.74
CA SER A 693 4.59 1.46 24.43
C SER A 693 4.11 2.51 23.41
N GLY A 694 4.92 2.80 22.40
CA GLY A 694 4.66 3.84 21.39
C GLY A 694 5.19 5.23 21.74
N GLU A 695 6.13 5.32 22.69
CA GLU A 695 6.81 6.56 23.06
C GLU A 695 7.88 6.91 22.01
N ALA A 696 7.90 8.15 21.52
CA ALA A 696 8.80 8.62 20.46
C ALA A 696 10.05 9.36 21.03
N ALA A 697 9.90 9.99 22.19
CA ALA A 697 11.00 10.65 22.90
C ALA A 697 10.63 10.90 24.36
N GLY A 698 11.62 11.16 25.20
CA GLY A 698 11.39 11.51 26.59
C GLY A 698 12.64 11.87 27.37
N MET A 699 12.44 12.21 28.65
CA MET A 699 13.49 12.51 29.62
C MET A 699 13.13 11.99 31.00
N ASN A 700 14.10 11.44 31.73
CA ASN A 700 13.87 10.84 33.05
C ASN A 700 14.49 11.65 34.20
N GLU A 701 14.10 11.31 35.42
CA GLU A 701 14.57 11.98 36.65
C GLU A 701 16.07 11.82 36.93
N ALA A 702 16.75 10.88 36.26
CA ALA A 702 18.21 10.73 36.34
C ALA A 702 18.96 11.71 35.41
N GLY A 703 18.24 12.46 34.57
CA GLY A 703 18.84 13.42 33.64
C GLY A 703 19.26 12.80 32.31
N VAL A 704 18.65 11.68 31.92
CA VAL A 704 18.82 11.06 30.60
C VAL A 704 17.65 11.43 29.69
N ALA A 705 17.95 11.79 28.45
CA ALA A 705 16.99 12.00 27.38
C ALA A 705 17.19 10.96 26.27
N VAL A 706 16.07 10.46 25.73
CA VAL A 706 16.02 9.47 24.65
C VAL A 706 15.13 10.00 23.54
N SER A 707 15.54 9.80 22.29
CA SER A 707 14.70 10.02 21.11
C SER A 707 14.83 8.83 20.17
N ALA A 708 13.71 8.18 19.88
CA ALA A 708 13.63 6.99 19.05
C ALA A 708 12.37 7.02 18.16
N THR A 709 12.43 6.72 16.86
CA THR A 709 13.63 6.39 16.08
C THR A 709 13.90 7.39 14.96
N GLU A 710 15.17 7.49 14.59
CA GLU A 710 15.52 7.80 13.22
C GLU A 710 15.47 6.49 12.44
N SER A 711 14.42 6.25 11.65
CA SER A 711 14.36 5.03 10.85
C SER A 711 15.50 5.06 9.82
N ILE A 712 16.42 4.10 9.89
CA ILE A 712 17.54 3.94 8.95
C ILE A 712 17.36 2.63 8.17
N TYR A 713 18.29 2.31 7.27
CA TYR A 713 18.19 1.10 6.47
C TYR A 713 19.53 0.35 6.45
N ASN A 714 19.51 -0.90 6.89
CA ASN A 714 20.68 -1.75 6.83
C ASN A 714 20.94 -2.30 5.42
N SER A 715 22.21 -2.59 5.15
CA SER A 715 22.62 -3.18 3.88
C SER A 715 22.00 -4.57 3.80
N ALA A 716 21.48 -4.92 2.64
CA ALA A 716 20.88 -6.24 2.53
C ALA A 716 21.94 -7.33 2.81
N ALA A 717 23.21 -7.10 2.44
CA ALA A 717 24.34 -7.98 2.72
C ALA A 717 24.52 -8.30 4.21
N ALA A 718 24.29 -7.34 5.12
CA ALA A 718 24.33 -7.63 6.55
C ALA A 718 23.14 -8.50 6.99
N LEU A 719 21.98 -8.33 6.37
CA LEU A 719 20.71 -8.87 6.83
C LEU A 719 20.42 -10.31 6.41
N VAL A 720 21.11 -10.84 5.42
CA VAL A 720 21.06 -12.31 5.25
C VAL A 720 22.11 -13.02 6.08
N ALA A 721 23.19 -12.35 6.48
CA ALA A 721 24.05 -12.92 7.50
C ALA A 721 23.37 -12.92 8.87
N ASP A 722 22.53 -11.93 9.14
CA ASP A 722 21.82 -11.76 10.41
C ASP A 722 20.50 -10.98 10.21
N PRO A 723 19.37 -11.66 9.92
CA PRO A 723 18.09 -11.01 9.61
C PRO A 723 17.40 -10.43 10.84
N TYR A 724 16.48 -9.49 10.61
CA TYR A 724 15.65 -8.93 11.67
C TYR A 724 14.79 -9.99 12.36
N ASN A 725 14.52 -9.77 13.64
CA ASN A 725 13.50 -10.50 14.38
C ASN A 725 12.17 -9.73 14.34
N GLU A 726 11.48 -9.73 13.20
CA GLU A 726 10.23 -8.96 13.04
C GLU A 726 9.11 -9.39 14.02
N ALA A 727 9.09 -10.66 14.42
CA ALA A 727 8.04 -11.22 15.24
C ALA A 727 8.07 -10.73 16.70
N ALA A 728 9.25 -10.49 17.26
CA ALA A 728 9.44 -10.18 18.68
C ALA A 728 10.73 -9.38 18.99
N GLY A 729 11.36 -8.77 18.00
CA GLY A 729 12.56 -7.95 18.16
C GLY A 729 12.22 -6.52 18.61
N ILE A 730 13.27 -5.78 18.99
CA ILE A 730 13.18 -4.37 19.36
C ILE A 730 12.81 -3.54 18.12
N ILE A 731 11.79 -2.69 18.23
CA ILE A 731 11.37 -1.71 17.22
C ILE A 731 11.05 -0.37 17.89
N GLU A 732 10.74 0.67 17.11
CA GLU A 732 10.50 2.04 17.55
C GLU A 732 9.53 2.15 18.72
N ASP A 733 8.46 1.35 18.74
CA ASP A 733 7.44 1.37 19.78
C ASP A 733 8.00 1.08 21.19
N ALA A 734 9.06 0.30 21.27
CA ALA A 734 9.59 -0.24 22.51
C ALA A 734 10.65 0.66 23.16
N ILE A 735 11.42 1.38 22.34
CA ILE A 735 12.76 1.85 22.76
C ILE A 735 12.70 2.83 23.93
N PRO A 736 11.98 3.97 23.89
CA PRO A 736 12.00 4.90 25.02
C PRO A 736 11.38 4.29 26.28
N SER A 737 10.32 3.52 26.11
CA SER A 737 9.60 2.75 27.14
C SER A 737 10.49 1.74 27.87
N LEU A 738 11.50 1.20 27.18
CA LEU A 738 12.50 0.29 27.76
C LEU A 738 13.68 1.05 28.37
N LEU A 739 14.10 2.21 27.84
CA LEU A 739 15.29 2.91 28.31
C LEU A 739 15.02 3.91 29.44
N LEU A 740 14.03 4.79 29.27
CA LEU A 740 13.73 5.88 30.21
C LEU A 740 13.48 5.43 31.66
N PRO A 741 12.77 4.31 31.95
CA PRO A 741 12.55 3.91 33.34
C PRO A 741 13.80 3.33 34.03
N GLN A 742 14.96 3.20 33.37
CA GLN A 742 16.12 2.53 33.97
C GLN A 742 17.50 3.12 33.62
N ALA A 743 17.64 3.87 32.54
CA ALA A 743 18.91 4.50 32.18
C ALA A 743 19.25 5.67 33.11
N THR A 744 20.44 5.64 33.71
CA THR A 744 20.95 6.70 34.62
C THR A 744 22.07 7.54 34.00
N SER A 745 22.57 7.14 32.83
CA SER A 745 23.46 7.92 31.98
C SER A 745 23.19 7.60 30.51
N ALA A 746 23.65 8.47 29.61
CA ALA A 746 23.51 8.27 28.17
C ALA A 746 24.24 7.00 27.70
N ARG A 747 25.45 6.78 28.20
CA ARG A 747 26.21 5.56 27.95
C ARG A 747 25.48 4.31 28.42
N GLN A 748 24.92 4.32 29.64
CA GLN A 748 24.16 3.16 30.13
C GLN A 748 22.94 2.90 29.26
N GLY A 749 22.25 3.96 28.79
CA GLY A 749 21.15 3.80 27.83
C GLY A 749 21.59 3.13 26.53
N ALA A 750 22.76 3.50 25.99
CA ALA A 750 23.31 2.86 24.78
C ALA A 750 23.72 1.40 25.02
N GLU A 751 24.37 1.11 26.16
CA GLU A 751 24.74 -0.26 26.56
C GLU A 751 23.50 -1.15 26.74
N LEU A 752 22.45 -0.62 27.37
CA LEU A 752 21.19 -1.32 27.59
C LEU A 752 20.45 -1.59 26.27
N LEU A 753 20.29 -0.59 25.41
CA LEU A 753 19.65 -0.79 24.10
C LEU A 753 20.43 -1.81 23.26
N GLY A 754 21.75 -1.68 23.26
CA GLY A 754 22.62 -2.62 22.59
C GLY A 754 22.49 -4.06 23.12
N ALA A 755 22.43 -4.23 24.44
CA ALA A 755 22.20 -5.53 25.04
C ALA A 755 20.84 -6.12 24.64
N LEU A 756 19.78 -5.31 24.65
CA LEU A 756 18.44 -5.71 24.22
C LEU A 756 18.42 -6.15 22.74
N VAL A 757 19.09 -5.42 21.85
CA VAL A 757 19.24 -5.80 20.43
C VAL A 757 20.04 -7.09 20.30
N SER A 758 21.13 -7.25 21.05
CA SER A 758 21.92 -8.48 21.00
C SER A 758 21.19 -9.70 21.57
N GLU A 759 20.28 -9.52 22.53
CA GLU A 759 19.52 -10.60 23.17
C GLU A 759 18.23 -10.97 22.41
N HIS A 760 17.46 -9.97 22.02
CA HIS A 760 16.13 -10.16 21.43
C HIS A 760 16.10 -9.92 19.92
N GLY A 761 17.17 -9.38 19.34
CA GLY A 761 17.20 -8.92 17.97
C GLY A 761 16.48 -7.59 17.78
N ALA A 762 16.80 -6.88 16.71
CA ALA A 762 16.06 -5.76 16.17
C ALA A 762 14.99 -6.29 15.19
N GLY A 763 13.75 -5.81 15.32
CA GLY A 763 12.67 -6.09 14.37
C GLY A 763 12.67 -5.13 13.17
N GLU A 764 13.43 -4.04 13.26
CA GLU A 764 13.62 -3.06 12.18
C GLU A 764 15.00 -2.41 12.25
N ALA A 765 15.34 -1.56 11.27
CA ALA A 765 16.55 -0.75 11.34
C ALA A 765 16.26 0.62 11.97
N PHE A 766 17.06 1.01 12.96
CA PHE A 766 16.85 2.26 13.67
C PHE A 766 18.15 2.92 14.13
N GLY A 767 18.08 4.25 14.18
CA GLY A 767 18.99 5.15 14.85
C GLY A 767 18.34 5.71 16.13
N VAL A 768 19.09 5.78 17.23
CA VAL A 768 18.58 6.26 18.53
C VAL A 768 19.53 7.28 19.14
N LEU A 769 18.98 8.41 19.57
CA LEU A 769 19.71 9.48 20.25
C LEU A 769 19.53 9.29 21.75
N ILE A 770 20.64 9.22 22.48
CA ILE A 770 20.64 9.06 23.94
C ILE A 770 21.61 10.09 24.50
N ALA A 771 21.14 10.97 25.38
CA ALA A 771 21.97 12.05 25.91
C ALA A 771 21.76 12.26 27.40
N ASP A 772 22.80 12.75 28.05
CA ASP A 772 22.77 13.31 29.38
C ASP A 772 23.52 14.65 29.37
N ARG A 773 23.77 15.23 30.54
CA ARG A 773 24.41 16.55 30.66
C ARG A 773 25.90 16.55 30.27
N GLN A 774 26.53 15.37 30.18
CA GLN A 774 27.96 15.22 29.92
C GLN A 774 28.23 14.80 28.48
N GLU A 775 27.39 13.93 27.94
CA GLU A 775 27.62 13.34 26.63
C GLU A 775 26.33 12.96 25.90
N ALA A 776 26.46 12.77 24.59
CA ALA A 776 25.42 12.20 23.75
C ALA A 776 25.98 11.06 22.93
N TRP A 777 25.17 10.03 22.79
CA TRP A 777 25.43 8.82 22.03
C TRP A 777 24.38 8.72 20.92
N TYR A 778 24.82 8.25 19.76
CA TYR A 778 23.95 7.80 18.69
C TYR A 778 24.19 6.31 18.50
N LEU A 779 23.14 5.49 18.50
CA LEU A 779 23.21 4.06 18.24
C LEU A 779 22.54 3.76 16.90
N GLU A 780 23.21 3.01 16.04
CA GLU A 780 22.69 2.46 14.79
C GLU A 780 22.67 0.93 14.89
N THR A 781 21.54 0.30 14.53
CA THR A 781 21.57 -1.14 14.22
C THR A 781 22.34 -1.35 12.93
N GLY A 782 23.06 -2.47 12.83
CA GLY A 782 23.77 -2.89 11.61
C GLY A 782 23.17 -4.13 10.95
N SER A 783 22.45 -4.94 11.73
CA SER A 783 21.73 -6.15 11.30
C SER A 783 20.74 -6.56 12.40
N GLY A 784 20.21 -7.79 12.34
CA GLY A 784 19.30 -8.33 13.34
C GLY A 784 19.80 -8.26 14.78
N HIS A 785 21.08 -8.50 15.07
CA HIS A 785 21.61 -8.56 16.45
C HIS A 785 22.90 -7.74 16.62
N HIS A 786 23.43 -7.18 15.54
CA HIS A 786 24.61 -6.32 15.57
C HIS A 786 24.25 -4.84 15.50
N TRP A 787 24.98 -4.04 16.27
CA TRP A 787 24.78 -2.61 16.43
C TRP A 787 26.12 -1.92 16.74
N LEU A 788 26.16 -0.61 16.50
CA LEU A 788 27.26 0.29 16.83
C LEU A 788 26.68 1.56 17.46
N ALA A 789 27.22 1.99 18.58
CA ALA A 789 26.96 3.29 19.16
C ALA A 789 28.24 4.11 19.25
N GLN A 790 28.15 5.39 18.91
CA GLN A 790 29.28 6.32 19.00
C GLN A 790 28.90 7.55 19.80
N ARG A 791 29.81 7.95 20.69
CA ARG A 791 29.74 9.21 21.42
C ARG A 791 29.98 10.36 20.44
N VAL A 792 29.05 11.31 20.38
CA VAL A 792 29.24 12.52 19.58
C VAL A 792 30.29 13.40 20.25
N PRO A 793 31.39 13.77 19.56
CA PRO A 793 32.44 14.59 20.16
C PRO A 793 31.91 15.95 20.64
N ASP A 794 32.32 16.40 21.82
CA ASP A 794 31.79 17.63 22.44
C ASP A 794 31.85 18.86 21.53
N ARG A 795 32.90 18.98 20.72
CA ARG A 795 33.15 20.11 19.82
C ARG A 795 32.48 19.98 18.44
N ALA A 796 31.67 18.94 18.23
CA ALA A 796 31.06 18.63 16.97
C ALA A 796 29.53 18.55 17.07
N PHE A 797 28.88 18.54 15.92
CA PHE A 797 27.50 18.14 15.75
C PHE A 797 27.41 16.91 14.84
N PHE A 798 26.30 16.21 14.94
CA PHE A 798 25.91 15.06 14.15
C PHE A 798 24.52 15.30 13.56
N VAL A 799 24.34 14.88 12.31
CA VAL A 799 23.06 14.95 11.60
C VAL A 799 22.82 13.60 10.93
N SER A 800 21.63 13.06 11.16
CA SER A 800 21.09 11.92 10.44
C SER A 800 19.77 12.29 9.79
N ALA A 801 19.56 11.75 8.60
CA ALA A 801 18.24 11.58 8.01
C ALA A 801 17.95 10.07 8.02
N ASN A 802 16.97 9.58 7.24
CA ASN A 802 16.57 8.18 7.21
C ASN A 802 17.62 7.25 6.57
N GLN A 803 18.80 7.18 7.19
CA GLN A 803 20.01 6.58 6.68
C GLN A 803 21.10 6.55 7.76
N GLY A 804 21.77 5.41 7.94
CA GLY A 804 22.91 5.32 8.87
C GLY A 804 24.09 6.19 8.41
N ARG A 805 24.99 6.54 9.33
CA ARG A 805 26.01 7.57 9.12
C ARG A 805 27.40 7.12 9.52
N PHE A 806 27.55 6.19 10.46
CA PHE A 806 28.87 5.83 10.99
C PHE A 806 29.77 5.25 9.91
N GLN A 807 31.01 5.75 9.81
CA GLN A 807 31.99 5.31 8.82
C GLN A 807 33.14 4.60 9.55
N ASP A 808 34.32 5.21 9.59
CA ASP A 808 35.48 4.64 10.27
C ASP A 808 35.38 4.93 11.77
N VAL A 809 35.16 3.89 12.57
CA VAL A 809 35.01 4.01 14.03
C VAL A 809 36.06 3.16 14.74
N ASP A 810 36.80 3.77 15.66
CA ASP A 810 37.78 3.08 16.49
C ASP A 810 37.08 2.30 17.61
N LEU A 811 36.85 1.01 17.38
CA LEU A 811 36.21 0.11 18.34
C LEU A 811 37.13 -0.28 19.52
N SER A 812 38.42 0.09 19.48
CA SER A 812 39.33 -0.16 20.61
C SER A 812 39.13 0.88 21.73
N ASP A 813 38.59 2.05 21.39
CA ASP A 813 38.27 3.10 22.34
C ASP A 813 36.83 2.98 22.86
N ALA A 814 36.65 2.16 23.90
CA ALA A 814 35.37 2.01 24.58
C ALA A 814 34.84 3.32 25.21
N SER A 815 35.62 4.40 25.27
CA SER A 815 35.15 5.71 25.74
C SER A 815 34.42 6.50 24.66
N SER A 816 34.66 6.19 23.37
CA SER A 816 34.05 6.87 22.24
C SER A 816 33.14 5.98 21.38
N ALA A 817 33.30 4.65 21.44
CA ALA A 817 32.48 3.70 20.70
C ALA A 817 32.09 2.48 21.54
N LEU A 818 30.87 1.99 21.33
CA LEU A 818 30.34 0.74 21.86
C LEU A 818 29.79 -0.07 20.70
N ALA A 819 29.95 -1.39 20.73
CA ALA A 819 29.46 -2.24 19.66
C ALA A 819 28.98 -3.57 20.21
N SER A 820 28.09 -4.20 19.46
CA SER A 820 27.71 -5.60 19.70
C SER A 820 28.94 -6.51 19.85
N PRO A 821 28.95 -7.44 20.83
CA PRO A 821 30.00 -8.43 20.95
C PRO A 821 30.17 -9.21 19.65
N GLY A 822 31.41 -9.34 19.19
CA GLY A 822 31.69 -10.08 17.98
C GLY A 822 31.50 -9.31 16.66
N LEU A 823 31.21 -8.00 16.68
CA LEU A 823 30.94 -7.20 15.47
C LEU A 823 32.01 -7.35 14.38
N LEU A 824 33.29 -7.20 14.75
CA LEU A 824 34.40 -7.33 13.79
C LEU A 824 34.51 -8.76 13.24
N GLN A 825 34.37 -9.76 14.11
CA GLN A 825 34.41 -11.15 13.68
C GLN A 825 33.19 -11.52 12.83
N PHE A 826 32.03 -10.92 13.08
CA PHE A 826 30.84 -11.05 12.24
C PHE A 826 31.09 -10.40 10.88
N ALA A 827 31.56 -9.15 10.84
CA ALA A 827 31.86 -8.44 9.60
C ALA A 827 32.87 -9.21 8.73
N GLU A 828 33.90 -9.78 9.35
CA GLU A 828 34.87 -10.65 8.67
C GLU A 828 34.22 -11.94 8.15
N ARG A 829 33.51 -12.68 9.00
CA ARG A 829 32.87 -13.96 8.61
C ARG A 829 31.78 -13.80 7.55
N ALA A 830 31.02 -12.72 7.62
CA ALA A 830 29.97 -12.38 6.67
C ALA A 830 30.52 -11.76 5.37
N GLY A 831 31.83 -11.50 5.29
CA GLY A 831 32.47 -10.91 4.12
C GLY A 831 32.15 -9.43 3.90
N LEU A 832 31.69 -8.74 4.94
CA LEU A 832 31.39 -7.30 4.93
C LEU A 832 32.67 -6.45 5.09
N TRP A 833 33.73 -7.02 5.66
CA TRP A 833 35.04 -6.38 5.84
C TRP A 833 36.18 -7.39 5.75
N ASP A 834 37.31 -6.96 5.19
CA ASP A 834 38.52 -7.78 5.04
C ASP A 834 39.66 -7.20 5.91
N PRO A 835 39.99 -7.82 7.05
CA PRO A 835 41.07 -7.34 7.91
C PRO A 835 42.45 -7.44 7.25
N SER A 836 42.63 -8.28 6.22
CA SER A 836 43.90 -8.42 5.50
C SER A 836 44.16 -7.28 4.50
N SER A 837 43.12 -6.51 4.17
CA SER A 837 43.23 -5.32 3.31
C SER A 837 44.09 -4.21 3.93
N GLY A 838 44.27 -4.24 5.26
CA GLY A 838 44.96 -3.20 6.01
C GLY A 838 44.11 -1.95 6.28
N GLU A 839 42.88 -1.89 5.74
CA GLU A 839 41.94 -0.79 5.94
C GLU A 839 41.03 -1.06 7.16
N PRO A 840 40.73 -0.03 7.98
CA PRO A 840 39.78 -0.17 9.08
C PRO A 840 38.35 -0.48 8.58
N LEU A 841 37.51 -1.05 9.45
CA LEU A 841 36.09 -1.26 9.16
C LEU A 841 35.40 0.09 8.98
N ASN A 842 34.79 0.29 7.82
CA ASN A 842 33.86 1.39 7.56
C ASN A 842 32.42 0.88 7.76
N PHE A 843 31.76 1.31 8.84
CA PHE A 843 30.46 0.78 9.26
C PHE A 843 29.35 1.04 8.23
N PHE A 844 29.30 2.23 7.62
CA PHE A 844 28.34 2.60 6.59
C PHE A 844 28.46 1.66 5.40
N LYS A 845 29.69 1.47 4.91
CA LYS A 845 29.97 0.58 3.78
C LYS A 845 29.60 -0.88 4.08
N ALA A 846 29.79 -1.32 5.32
CA ALA A 846 29.54 -2.70 5.71
C ALA A 846 28.06 -2.98 5.99
N PHE A 847 27.37 -2.06 6.68
CA PHE A 847 26.09 -2.33 7.33
C PHE A 847 24.92 -1.46 6.86
N MET A 848 25.12 -0.45 6.01
CA MET A 848 24.05 0.47 5.59
C MET A 848 23.67 0.32 4.11
N ARG A 849 22.39 0.57 3.79
CA ARG A 849 21.92 0.74 2.41
C ARG A 849 22.57 1.99 1.82
N ASP A 850 22.96 1.99 0.55
CA ASP A 850 23.46 3.18 -0.16
C ASP A 850 22.90 3.12 -1.58
N GLY A 851 21.82 3.87 -1.85
CA GLY A 851 21.09 3.80 -3.11
C GLY A 851 20.59 5.14 -3.65
N ASP A 852 19.99 5.11 -4.85
CA ASP A 852 19.48 6.30 -5.54
C ASP A 852 18.40 7.03 -4.72
N HIS A 853 17.62 6.30 -3.91
CA HIS A 853 16.72 6.86 -2.88
C HIS A 853 17.37 7.95 -2.07
N ASP A 854 18.53 7.62 -1.53
CA ASP A 854 19.14 8.37 -0.46
C ASP A 854 19.67 9.69 -1.02
N THR A 855 19.98 9.72 -2.33
CA THR A 855 20.40 10.94 -3.04
C THR A 855 19.32 12.02 -3.15
N ASN A 856 18.04 11.66 -2.99
CA ASN A 856 16.90 12.60 -3.03
C ASN A 856 16.18 12.70 -1.67
N TYR A 857 16.16 11.60 -0.92
CA TYR A 857 15.39 11.50 0.32
C TYR A 857 16.19 11.86 1.57
N SER A 858 17.47 11.48 1.66
CA SER A 858 18.25 11.55 2.91
C SER A 858 19.48 12.47 2.81
N TYR A 859 20.31 12.29 1.79
CA TYR A 859 21.60 12.98 1.64
C TYR A 859 21.47 14.49 1.51
N PRO A 860 20.47 15.04 0.78
CA PRO A 860 20.28 16.48 0.70
C PRO A 860 20.03 17.11 2.07
N ARG A 861 19.20 16.49 2.93
CA ARG A 861 18.82 17.03 4.25
C ARG A 861 20.04 17.14 5.17
N VAL A 862 20.86 16.10 5.20
CA VAL A 862 22.13 16.10 5.95
C VAL A 862 23.06 17.19 5.43
N CYS A 863 23.27 17.22 4.12
CA CYS A 863 24.21 18.15 3.49
C CYS A 863 23.79 19.62 3.65
N LEU A 864 22.49 19.93 3.55
CA LEU A 864 21.94 21.25 3.81
C LEU A 864 22.36 21.76 5.20
N LEU A 865 22.20 20.93 6.23
CA LEU A 865 22.49 21.35 7.60
C LEU A 865 24.00 21.40 7.87
N GLN A 866 24.77 20.49 7.29
CA GLN A 866 26.22 20.59 7.31
C GLN A 866 26.71 21.89 6.66
N HIS A 867 26.04 22.34 5.60
CA HIS A 867 26.31 23.63 5.00
C HIS A 867 25.89 24.80 5.88
N LEU A 868 24.64 24.81 6.35
CA LEU A 868 24.12 25.89 7.19
C LEU A 868 24.92 26.08 8.48
N TRP A 869 25.43 25.01 9.07
CA TRP A 869 26.11 25.05 10.36
C TRP A 869 27.63 25.01 10.30
N ALA A 870 28.23 24.45 9.24
CA ALA A 870 29.70 24.35 9.12
C ALA A 870 30.26 24.95 7.83
N GLY A 871 29.42 25.46 6.93
CA GLY A 871 29.85 25.91 5.61
C GLY A 871 30.42 24.79 4.74
N TYR A 872 29.99 23.54 4.97
CA TYR A 872 30.44 22.39 4.19
C TYR A 872 29.87 22.42 2.76
N CYS A 873 30.69 22.09 1.75
CA CYS A 873 30.30 22.16 0.33
C CYS A 873 30.72 20.90 -0.46
N GLY A 874 30.49 19.69 0.08
CA GLY A 874 30.60 18.44 -0.69
C GLY A 874 32.01 17.92 -1.00
N GLY A 875 33.03 18.35 -0.24
CA GLY A 875 34.40 17.80 -0.34
C GLY A 875 35.55 18.81 -0.34
N GLY A 876 35.27 20.11 -0.26
CA GLY A 876 36.28 21.16 -0.07
C GLY A 876 35.92 22.08 1.10
N ASN A 877 36.93 22.59 1.80
CA ASN A 877 36.76 23.69 2.76
C ASN A 877 36.49 24.97 1.98
N CYS A 878 35.40 25.65 2.31
CA CYS A 878 34.90 26.83 1.60
C CYS A 878 35.68 28.11 1.99
N GLY A 879 37.03 28.03 1.93
CA GLY A 879 37.94 29.02 2.52
C GLY A 879 39.31 29.18 1.84
N SER A 880 39.54 28.67 0.63
CA SER A 880 40.67 29.11 -0.19
C SER A 880 40.20 30.20 -1.17
N GLU A 881 41.01 31.25 -1.36
CA GLU A 881 40.71 32.45 -2.17
C GLU A 881 40.39 32.17 -3.67
N GLU A 882 40.41 30.90 -4.12
CA GLU A 882 40.04 30.47 -5.48
C GLU A 882 38.89 29.43 -5.53
N GLY A 883 38.31 29.04 -4.39
CA GLY A 883 37.25 28.04 -4.31
C GLY A 883 35.88 28.65 -4.08
N SER A 884 35.27 29.27 -5.10
CA SER A 884 33.85 29.62 -5.01
C SER A 884 33.04 28.34 -4.84
N CYS A 885 32.35 28.20 -3.72
CA CYS A 885 31.21 27.30 -3.63
C CYS A 885 30.24 27.83 -4.66
N ASP A 886 30.07 27.11 -5.77
CA ASP A 886 29.03 27.45 -6.72
C ASP A 886 27.71 27.08 -6.04
N VAL A 887 27.27 27.93 -5.11
CA VAL A 887 25.86 28.04 -4.72
C VAL A 887 25.22 28.59 -5.97
N GLY A 888 24.99 27.71 -6.95
CA GLY A 888 24.37 28.09 -8.20
C GLY A 888 23.00 28.70 -7.93
N SER A 889 22.26 28.97 -9.00
CA SER A 889 20.87 29.43 -8.95
C SER A 889 19.89 28.53 -8.16
N SER A 890 20.36 27.40 -7.61
CA SER A 890 19.64 26.40 -6.81
C SER A 890 19.63 26.64 -5.29
N GLY A 891 20.42 27.54 -4.71
CA GLY A 891 20.35 27.86 -3.26
C GLY A 891 20.68 26.72 -2.27
N VAL A 892 21.07 25.54 -2.76
CA VAL A 892 21.52 24.37 -1.99
C VAL A 892 22.88 23.94 -2.54
N PRO A 893 23.89 23.64 -1.70
CA PRO A 893 25.21 23.23 -2.17
C PRO A 893 25.10 21.92 -2.95
N LEU A 894 25.78 21.82 -4.08
CA LEU A 894 25.89 20.58 -4.84
C LEU A 894 27.37 20.30 -5.13
N PRO A 895 27.79 19.02 -5.16
CA PRO A 895 26.95 17.82 -5.05
C PRO A 895 26.83 17.27 -3.62
N CYS A 896 25.62 16.97 -3.18
CA CYS A 896 25.30 16.29 -1.91
C CYS A 896 24.93 14.81 -2.12
N ASN A 897 25.45 14.16 -3.17
CA ASN A 897 24.96 12.86 -3.65
C ASN A 897 25.78 11.64 -3.18
N ASP A 898 26.74 11.81 -2.27
CA ASP A 898 27.57 10.71 -1.76
C ASP A 898 27.81 10.87 -0.26
N MET A 899 27.12 10.07 0.55
CA MET A 899 27.19 10.14 2.01
C MET A 899 28.57 9.81 2.57
N ARG A 900 29.37 9.01 1.86
CA ARG A 900 30.75 8.67 2.27
C ARG A 900 31.68 9.88 2.27
N ARG A 901 31.35 10.91 1.49
CA ARG A 901 32.13 12.17 1.48
C ARG A 901 31.66 13.13 2.55
N GLN A 902 30.44 12.97 3.06
CA GLN A 902 29.86 13.80 4.11
C GLN A 902 30.40 13.35 5.46
N PRO A 903 31.21 14.19 6.16
CA PRO A 903 31.79 13.81 7.44
C PRO A 903 30.70 13.46 8.45
N VAL A 904 30.92 12.43 9.26
CA VAL A 904 29.97 12.00 10.31
C VAL A 904 29.78 13.12 11.33
N PHE A 905 30.91 13.71 11.76
CA PHE A 905 30.96 14.79 12.72
C PHE A 905 31.60 16.03 12.10
N LEU A 906 30.96 17.18 12.29
CA LEU A 906 31.49 18.47 11.86
C LEU A 906 31.52 19.45 13.03
N ARG A 907 32.46 20.39 13.00
CA ARG A 907 32.45 21.51 13.95
C ARG A 907 31.56 22.61 13.39
N PRO A 908 30.72 23.24 14.21
CA PRO A 908 30.03 24.45 13.79
C PRO A 908 31.03 25.55 13.37
N HIS A 909 30.75 26.19 12.25
CA HIS A 909 31.53 27.30 11.69
C HIS A 909 30.61 28.24 10.90
N PRO A 910 30.72 29.58 11.07
CA PRO A 910 31.75 30.29 11.84
C PRO A 910 31.47 30.39 13.34
N ARG A 911 30.31 29.91 13.82
CA ARG A 911 29.90 30.06 15.21
C ARG A 911 29.31 28.78 15.78
N LYS A 912 29.29 28.70 17.12
CA LYS A 912 28.59 27.66 17.88
C LYS A 912 27.07 27.73 17.65
N LEU A 913 26.39 26.61 17.90
CA LEU A 913 24.94 26.46 17.69
C LEU A 913 24.17 26.66 19.00
N GLY A 914 23.13 27.48 18.97
CA GLY A 914 22.17 27.62 20.06
C GLY A 914 20.93 26.76 19.83
N VAL A 915 20.08 26.66 20.85
CA VAL A 915 18.79 25.95 20.76
C VAL A 915 17.92 26.48 19.61
N GLN A 916 17.95 27.80 19.37
CA GLN A 916 17.21 28.45 18.28
C GLN A 916 17.72 28.04 16.88
N ASP A 917 19.02 27.75 16.74
CA ASP A 917 19.57 27.26 15.47
C ASP A 917 19.07 25.85 15.16
N VAL A 918 18.99 25.00 16.18
CA VAL A 918 18.44 23.64 16.06
C VAL A 918 16.95 23.71 15.75
N MET A 919 16.19 24.51 16.49
CA MET A 919 14.76 24.74 16.23
C MET A 919 14.48 25.30 14.83
N ALA A 920 15.36 26.16 14.30
CA ALA A 920 15.24 26.66 12.94
C ALA A 920 15.51 25.57 11.90
N ALA A 921 16.46 24.66 12.16
CA ALA A 921 16.70 23.51 11.30
C ALA A 921 15.50 22.56 11.24
N MET A 922 14.85 22.28 12.39
CA MET A 922 13.64 21.43 12.45
C MET A 922 12.50 21.94 11.55
N ARG A 923 12.49 23.25 11.25
CA ARG A 923 11.44 23.93 10.49
C ARG A 923 11.73 24.00 9.00
N ASN A 924 12.93 23.64 8.59
CA ASN A 924 13.38 23.94 7.26
C ASN A 924 12.65 23.07 6.22
N HIS A 925 12.23 23.70 5.14
CA HIS A 925 11.61 23.04 4.00
C HIS A 925 12.27 23.55 2.71
N TRP A 926 13.60 23.61 2.71
CA TRP A 926 14.43 24.20 1.65
C TRP A 926 14.27 25.72 1.51
N ASP A 927 14.02 26.41 2.62
CA ASP A 927 13.72 27.83 2.69
C ASP A 927 14.64 28.69 1.80
N ARG A 928 14.03 29.59 1.03
CA ARG A 928 14.73 30.54 0.13
C ARG A 928 15.53 29.87 -0.99
N SER A 929 15.30 28.59 -1.26
CA SER A 929 15.82 27.90 -2.45
C SER A 929 14.69 27.64 -3.46
N PRO A 930 15.01 27.32 -4.72
CA PRO A 930 14.03 26.84 -5.69
C PRO A 930 13.40 25.50 -5.32
N HIS A 931 14.00 24.75 -4.37
CA HIS A 931 13.51 23.46 -3.88
C HIS A 931 12.47 23.58 -2.76
N ASP A 932 12.07 24.80 -2.37
CA ASP A 932 11.02 24.99 -1.36
C ASP A 932 9.65 24.58 -1.91
N PRO A 933 9.07 23.44 -1.47
CA PRO A 933 7.85 22.92 -2.07
C PRO A 933 6.63 23.76 -1.71
N TYR A 934 6.65 24.43 -0.56
CA TYR A 934 5.47 25.10 -0.01
C TYR A 934 5.36 26.52 -0.55
N THR A 935 6.46 27.28 -0.56
CA THR A 935 6.47 28.64 -1.12
C THR A 935 6.28 28.64 -2.64
N ARG A 936 6.57 27.51 -3.31
CA ARG A 936 6.47 27.36 -4.76
C ARG A 936 5.21 26.65 -5.25
N HIS A 937 4.38 26.13 -4.34
CA HIS A 937 3.29 25.21 -4.69
C HIS A 937 3.76 24.03 -5.56
N ASN A 938 4.89 23.42 -5.18
CA ASN A 938 5.50 22.31 -5.90
C ASN A 938 5.35 21.01 -5.10
N PRO A 939 4.22 20.29 -5.25
CA PRO A 939 4.04 18.97 -4.62
C PRO A 939 4.98 17.90 -5.21
N ASP A 940 5.49 18.12 -6.42
CA ASP A 940 6.38 17.19 -7.14
C ASP A 940 7.88 17.45 -6.85
N GLU A 941 8.21 18.19 -5.78
CA GLU A 941 9.61 18.47 -5.41
C GLU A 941 10.39 17.15 -5.18
N PRO A 942 11.50 16.90 -5.92
CA PRO A 942 12.26 15.66 -5.78
C PRO A 942 12.97 15.53 -4.42
N TRP A 943 13.30 16.63 -3.75
CA TRP A 943 14.01 16.58 -2.48
C TRP A 943 13.07 16.69 -1.29
N ARG A 944 13.10 15.65 -0.45
CA ARG A 944 12.29 15.60 0.76
C ARG A 944 12.69 16.72 1.73
N PRO A 945 11.77 17.63 2.13
CA PRO A 945 12.07 18.65 3.14
C PRO A 945 12.27 18.04 4.53
N ILE A 946 12.80 18.83 5.48
CA ILE A 946 12.94 18.41 6.89
C ILE A 946 11.60 18.53 7.63
N ALA A 947 10.92 19.66 7.51
CA ALA A 947 9.59 19.87 8.06
C ALA A 947 8.53 19.44 7.06
N LEU A 948 7.72 18.44 7.41
CA LEU A 948 6.59 17.96 6.60
C LEU A 948 5.24 18.43 7.15
N LEU A 949 4.21 18.35 6.31
CA LEU A 949 2.82 18.48 6.75
C LEU A 949 2.44 17.38 7.73
N ARG A 950 2.87 16.15 7.50
CA ARG A 950 2.49 15.00 8.34
C ARG A 950 3.26 14.89 9.65
N THR A 951 4.32 15.69 9.85
CA THR A 951 5.07 15.75 11.11
C THR A 951 4.11 15.83 12.30
N GLY A 952 4.09 14.79 13.12
CA GLY A 952 3.19 14.67 14.28
C GLY A 952 3.67 15.52 15.45
N MET A 953 4.99 15.58 15.63
CA MET A 953 5.64 16.47 16.58
C MET A 953 7.09 16.74 16.18
N GLY A 954 7.66 17.81 16.72
CA GLY A 954 9.11 18.00 16.77
C GLY A 954 9.56 18.30 18.19
N HIS A 955 10.73 17.83 18.56
CA HIS A 955 11.31 18.16 19.86
C HIS A 955 12.78 18.56 19.77
N VAL A 956 13.18 19.46 20.65
CA VAL A 956 14.58 19.82 20.92
C VAL A 956 14.82 19.68 22.41
N THR A 957 15.57 18.68 22.83
CA THR A 957 15.95 18.48 24.23
C THR A 957 17.32 19.08 24.48
N ARG A 958 17.37 19.96 25.49
CA ARG A 958 18.56 20.68 25.93
C ARG A 958 18.97 20.22 27.31
N LEU A 959 20.19 19.69 27.41
CA LEU A 959 20.78 19.17 28.63
C LEU A 959 21.92 20.10 29.06
N ARG A 960 21.66 20.93 30.06
CA ARG A 960 22.60 21.95 30.55
C ARG A 960 23.68 21.33 31.42
N PRO A 961 24.92 21.85 31.36
CA PRO A 961 25.98 21.38 32.23
C PRO A 961 25.63 21.67 33.69
N ALA A 962 26.06 20.80 34.59
CA ALA A 962 25.92 21.04 36.01
C ALA A 962 26.68 22.31 36.43
N SER A 963 26.04 23.16 37.23
CA SER A 963 26.64 24.34 37.84
C SER A 963 26.10 24.49 39.24
N LYS A 964 26.90 25.03 40.15
CA LYS A 964 26.48 25.32 41.53
C LYS A 964 25.26 26.25 41.58
N ASP A 965 25.13 27.11 40.57
CA ASP A 965 24.06 28.11 40.49
C ASP A 965 22.85 27.63 39.66
N LEU A 966 22.88 26.39 39.16
CA LEU A 966 21.80 25.80 38.36
C LEU A 966 21.20 24.56 39.07
N PRO A 967 20.02 24.71 39.70
CA PRO A 967 19.31 23.59 40.32
C PRO A 967 18.98 22.45 39.34
N ASP A 968 18.99 21.19 39.82
CA ASP A 968 18.78 20.00 38.98
C ASP A 968 17.46 20.03 38.20
N GLY A 969 16.36 20.52 38.80
CA GLY A 969 15.06 20.65 38.13
C GLY A 969 15.06 21.58 36.91
N LEU A 970 16.09 22.41 36.75
CA LEU A 970 16.28 23.28 35.59
C LEU A 970 17.25 22.68 34.56
N THR A 971 17.94 21.60 34.85
CA THR A 971 19.07 21.16 34.01
C THR A 971 18.66 20.54 32.67
N LEU A 972 17.48 19.93 32.58
CA LEU A 972 16.94 19.37 31.34
C LEU A 972 15.67 20.10 30.92
N ILE A 973 15.61 20.47 29.64
CA ILE A 973 14.45 21.12 29.02
C ILE A 973 14.16 20.45 27.69
N THR A 974 12.98 19.86 27.53
CA THR A 974 12.47 19.43 26.23
C THR A 974 11.54 20.52 25.69
N TYR A 975 11.95 21.14 24.60
CA TYR A 975 11.12 22.06 23.85
C TYR A 975 10.28 21.25 22.86
N THR A 976 8.96 21.23 23.04
CA THR A 976 8.04 20.40 22.26
C THR A 976 7.16 21.25 21.34
N ALA A 977 7.15 20.93 20.06
CA ALA A 977 6.16 21.39 19.09
C ALA A 977 5.21 20.22 18.79
N LEU A 978 3.93 20.37 19.13
CA LEU A 978 2.88 19.39 18.82
C LEU A 978 2.27 19.77 17.46
N SER A 979 2.37 18.90 16.46
CA SER A 979 2.28 19.16 15.01
C SER A 979 3.60 19.65 14.37
N THR A 980 3.55 19.97 13.07
CA THR A 980 4.71 20.40 12.28
C THR A 980 5.40 21.61 12.90
N PRO A 981 6.72 21.55 13.16
CA PRO A 981 7.45 22.69 13.73
C PRO A 981 7.37 23.95 12.89
N ALA A 982 7.15 23.83 11.58
CA ALA A 982 7.05 24.98 10.68
C ALA A 982 5.93 25.96 11.09
N LEU A 983 4.85 25.46 11.69
CA LEU A 983 3.68 26.24 12.11
C LEU A 983 3.26 25.99 13.57
N SER A 984 4.14 25.41 14.39
CA SER A 984 3.86 25.11 15.78
C SER A 984 4.85 25.81 16.72
N PRO A 985 4.39 26.39 17.84
CA PRO A 985 5.25 26.96 18.86
C PRO A 985 5.96 25.86 19.66
N TYR A 986 7.24 26.04 19.94
CA TYR A 986 7.99 25.18 20.87
C TYR A 986 7.68 25.55 22.33
N ILE A 987 7.13 24.60 23.08
CA ILE A 987 6.81 24.75 24.50
C ILE A 987 7.95 24.18 25.35
N PRO A 988 8.61 24.96 26.22
CA PRO A 988 9.64 24.47 27.13
C PRO A 988 9.05 23.66 28.28
N ILE A 989 9.35 22.35 28.31
CA ILE A 989 9.02 21.44 29.41
C ILE A 989 10.29 21.14 30.19
N TYR A 990 10.27 21.43 31.48
CA TYR A 990 11.41 21.24 32.37
C TYR A 990 11.29 19.92 33.13
N ILE A 991 12.42 19.25 33.38
CA ILE A 991 12.43 18.01 34.17
C ILE A 991 11.94 18.22 35.61
N GLY A 992 12.10 19.41 36.17
CA GLY A 992 11.62 19.76 37.52
C GLY A 992 10.12 20.05 37.61
N LEU A 993 9.38 20.04 36.49
CA LEU A 993 7.94 20.24 36.51
C LEU A 993 7.29 19.00 37.15
N PRO A 994 6.42 19.15 38.17
CA PRO A 994 5.68 18.00 38.67
C PRO A 994 4.71 17.47 37.61
N GLY A 995 4.67 16.15 37.43
CA GLY A 995 3.88 15.51 36.37
C GLY A 995 2.37 15.76 36.47
N ASP A 996 1.84 15.87 37.69
CA ASP A 996 0.45 16.21 37.98
C ASP A 996 0.09 17.68 37.67
N GLN A 997 1.08 18.51 37.34
CA GLN A 997 0.92 19.92 37.00
C GLN A 997 0.99 20.19 35.49
N LEU A 998 1.05 19.15 34.65
CA LEU A 998 0.95 19.29 33.20
C LEU A 998 -0.40 19.92 32.80
N PRO A 999 -0.40 21.03 32.03
CA PRO A 999 -1.64 21.61 31.54
C PRO A 999 -2.39 20.67 30.57
N PRO A 1000 -3.74 20.61 30.63
CA PRO A 1000 -4.54 19.76 29.75
C PRO A 1000 -4.29 20.00 28.26
N GLU A 1001 -3.94 21.22 27.86
CA GLU A 1001 -3.67 21.55 26.45
C GLU A 1001 -2.48 20.77 25.87
N LEU A 1002 -1.60 20.21 26.71
CA LEU A 1002 -0.50 19.32 26.31
C LEU A 1002 -0.85 17.84 26.35
N THR A 1003 -1.95 17.45 27.02
CA THR A 1003 -2.26 16.04 27.34
C THR A 1003 -3.60 15.56 26.80
N ALA A 1004 -4.49 16.47 26.37
CA ALA A 1004 -5.89 16.17 26.08
C ALA A 1004 -6.18 15.63 24.67
N ALA A 1005 -5.20 15.65 23.76
CA ALA A 1005 -5.43 15.21 22.39
C ALA A 1005 -5.75 13.71 22.34
N THR A 1006 -6.92 13.36 21.79
CA THR A 1006 -7.38 11.97 21.65
C THR A 1006 -7.49 11.53 20.19
N PRO A 1007 -7.37 10.22 19.87
CA PRO A 1007 -7.55 9.68 18.52
C PRO A 1007 -8.97 9.81 17.96
N ASP A 1008 -9.99 9.85 18.83
CA ASP A 1008 -11.40 9.69 18.42
C ASP A 1008 -11.98 10.92 17.68
N ALA A 1009 -11.53 12.14 18.03
CA ALA A 1009 -12.01 13.38 17.43
C ALA A 1009 -11.05 14.55 17.71
N PRO A 1010 -11.00 15.56 16.80
CA PRO A 1010 -10.31 16.82 17.08
C PRO A 1010 -10.99 17.58 18.22
N ASP A 1011 -10.20 17.98 19.21
CA ASP A 1011 -10.68 18.77 20.33
C ASP A 1011 -10.31 20.26 20.20
N GLY A 1012 -11.09 21.14 20.82
CA GLY A 1012 -10.87 22.58 20.77
C GLY A 1012 -9.86 23.14 21.77
N ALA A 1013 -9.27 22.29 22.63
CA ALA A 1013 -8.43 22.68 23.76
C ALA A 1013 -6.95 22.36 23.55
N SER A 1014 -6.61 21.23 22.93
CA SER A 1014 -5.23 20.75 22.79
C SER A 1014 -4.42 21.59 21.80
N LEU A 1015 -3.14 21.79 22.13
CA LEU A 1015 -2.22 22.49 21.25
C LEU A 1015 -2.03 21.76 19.92
N PHE A 1016 -2.07 20.42 19.93
CA PHE A 1016 -1.96 19.62 18.71
C PHE A 1016 -3.05 19.97 17.70
N TRP A 1017 -4.33 19.87 18.08
CA TRP A 1017 -5.43 20.12 17.15
C TRP A 1017 -5.57 21.59 16.78
N LYS A 1018 -5.24 22.53 17.70
CA LYS A 1018 -5.14 23.96 17.37
C LYS A 1018 -4.07 24.22 16.30
N ALA A 1019 -2.91 23.58 16.41
CA ALA A 1019 -1.83 23.71 15.42
C ALA A 1019 -2.21 23.06 14.07
N ARG A 1020 -2.83 21.88 14.08
CA ARG A 1020 -3.37 21.22 12.87
C ARG A 1020 -4.41 22.06 12.15
N ARG A 1021 -5.28 22.75 12.90
CA ARG A 1021 -6.26 23.68 12.32
C ARG A 1021 -5.61 24.89 11.66
N LEU A 1022 -4.63 25.53 12.32
CA LEU A 1022 -3.85 26.60 11.70
C LEU A 1022 -3.17 26.11 10.43
N GLN A 1023 -2.54 24.93 10.51
CA GLN A 1023 -1.88 24.29 9.39
C GLN A 1023 -2.82 24.08 8.20
N ALA A 1024 -4.01 23.51 8.43
CA ALA A 1024 -5.01 23.28 7.39
C ALA A 1024 -5.35 24.55 6.58
N LEU A 1025 -5.49 25.67 7.28
CA LEU A 1025 -5.79 26.98 6.68
C LEU A 1025 -4.58 27.57 5.96
N VAL A 1026 -3.41 27.59 6.61
CA VAL A 1026 -2.19 28.18 6.03
C VAL A 1026 -1.79 27.45 4.74
N PHE A 1027 -1.98 26.13 4.66
CA PHE A 1027 -1.61 25.37 3.47
C PHE A 1027 -2.48 25.61 2.23
N GLN A 1028 -3.64 26.25 2.39
CA GLN A 1028 -4.45 26.67 1.24
C GLN A 1028 -3.77 27.78 0.43
N ASP A 1029 -3.00 28.64 1.10
CA ASP A 1029 -2.20 29.69 0.47
C ASP A 1029 -0.93 29.95 1.29
N TRP A 1030 -0.03 28.97 1.24
CA TRP A 1030 1.22 29.01 2.00
C TRP A 1030 2.04 30.30 1.74
N PRO A 1031 2.28 30.73 0.48
CA PRO A 1031 3.08 31.93 0.23
C PRO A 1031 2.54 33.20 0.90
N SER A 1032 1.21 33.36 0.93
CA SER A 1032 0.57 34.53 1.53
C SER A 1032 0.47 34.44 3.05
N LEU A 1033 0.18 33.25 3.60
CA LEU A 1033 -0.22 33.10 5.00
C LEU A 1033 0.92 32.65 5.92
N ALA A 1034 1.82 31.79 5.44
CA ALA A 1034 2.83 31.15 6.29
C ALA A 1034 3.85 32.14 6.85
N THR A 1035 4.23 33.16 6.07
CA THR A 1035 5.20 34.18 6.49
C THR A 1035 4.74 34.91 7.77
N HIS A 1036 3.46 35.29 7.83
CA HIS A 1036 2.90 35.98 8.98
C HIS A 1036 2.81 35.05 10.20
N ALA A 1037 2.22 33.87 10.02
CA ALA A 1037 2.08 32.88 11.09
C ALA A 1037 3.43 32.49 11.71
N ALA A 1038 4.41 32.16 10.87
CA ALA A 1038 5.75 31.79 11.32
C ALA A 1038 6.48 32.96 12.02
N ALA A 1039 6.28 34.21 11.57
CA ALA A 1039 6.85 35.37 12.25
C ALA A 1039 6.23 35.62 13.63
N ALA A 1040 4.90 35.45 13.75
CA ALA A 1040 4.20 35.59 15.02
C ALA A 1040 4.63 34.52 16.04
N ILE A 1041 4.72 33.26 15.61
CA ILE A 1041 5.22 32.14 16.42
C ILE A 1041 6.64 32.42 16.92
N ARG A 1042 7.57 32.76 16.02
CA ARG A 1042 8.96 33.08 16.43
C ARG A 1042 9.05 34.30 17.34
N GLY A 1043 8.21 35.32 17.11
CA GLY A 1043 8.13 36.50 17.96
C GLY A 1043 7.64 36.17 19.38
N TRP A 1044 6.70 35.23 19.49
CA TRP A 1044 6.24 34.69 20.76
C TRP A 1044 7.33 33.85 21.45
N GLU A 1045 7.99 32.92 20.73
CA GLU A 1045 9.08 32.10 21.29
C GLU A 1045 10.22 32.96 21.85
N ALA A 1046 10.62 34.01 21.11
CA ALA A 1046 11.64 34.95 21.57
C ALA A 1046 11.20 35.71 22.84
N ARG A 1047 9.89 35.93 23.03
CA ARG A 1047 9.35 36.53 24.27
C ARG A 1047 9.40 35.55 25.42
N VAL A 1048 8.99 34.30 25.19
CA VAL A 1048 9.09 33.22 26.19
C VAL A 1048 10.53 33.05 26.64
N GLU A 1049 11.51 33.04 25.74
CA GLU A 1049 12.93 32.95 26.10
C GLU A 1049 13.40 34.13 26.98
N ARG A 1050 12.92 35.35 26.70
CA ARG A 1050 13.21 36.53 27.53
C ARG A 1050 12.56 36.47 28.91
N GLU A 1051 11.45 35.75 29.09
CA GLU A 1051 10.81 35.51 30.39
C GLU A 1051 11.46 34.33 31.14
N GLN A 1052 11.91 33.33 30.38
CA GLN A 1052 12.43 32.06 30.88
C GLN A 1052 13.67 32.26 31.77
N ARG A 1053 14.77 32.79 31.23
CA ARG A 1053 16.06 32.85 31.95
C ARG A 1053 16.15 33.95 33.02
N PRO A 1054 15.87 35.23 32.74
CA PRO A 1054 16.14 36.30 33.71
C PRO A 1054 15.06 36.46 34.78
N ALA A 1055 13.84 35.91 34.58
CA ALA A 1055 12.74 36.06 35.53
C ALA A 1055 12.38 34.72 36.19
N MET A 1056 11.86 33.75 35.42
CA MET A 1056 11.40 32.48 36.00
C MET A 1056 12.55 31.67 36.59
N GLU A 1057 13.61 31.40 35.82
CA GLU A 1057 14.73 30.57 36.31
C GLU A 1057 15.47 31.24 37.48
N ALA A 1058 15.58 32.57 37.48
CA ALA A 1058 16.17 33.32 38.59
C ALA A 1058 15.32 33.20 39.87
N GLY A 1059 14.00 33.32 39.76
CA GLY A 1059 13.06 33.10 40.87
C GLY A 1059 13.13 31.68 41.40
N TYR A 1060 13.10 30.69 40.50
CA TYR A 1060 13.26 29.28 40.85
C TYR A 1060 14.57 29.03 41.59
N ALA A 1061 15.71 29.52 41.06
CA ALA A 1061 17.02 29.31 41.64
C ALA A 1061 17.16 29.98 43.02
N ALA A 1062 16.60 31.18 43.20
CA ALA A 1062 16.58 31.87 44.49
C ALA A 1062 15.76 31.11 45.54
N ALA A 1063 14.54 30.65 45.18
CA ALA A 1063 13.71 29.85 46.05
C ALA A 1063 14.36 28.50 46.42
N HIS A 1064 14.95 27.83 45.44
CA HIS A 1064 15.67 26.57 45.64
C HIS A 1064 16.88 26.76 46.57
N ALA A 1065 17.68 27.82 46.39
CA ALA A 1065 18.81 28.14 47.25
C ALA A 1065 18.39 28.48 48.69
N ALA A 1066 17.16 29.01 48.88
CA ALA A 1066 16.57 29.24 50.19
C ALA A 1066 15.95 27.97 50.83
N GLY A 1067 15.94 26.83 50.12
CA GLY A 1067 15.30 25.59 50.58
C GLY A 1067 13.76 25.60 50.47
N ASP A 1068 13.17 26.59 49.78
CA ASP A 1068 11.72 26.69 49.58
C ASP A 1068 11.30 25.97 48.29
N VAL A 1069 11.11 24.65 48.43
CA VAL A 1069 10.69 23.78 47.32
C VAL A 1069 9.33 24.21 46.75
N ALA A 1070 8.39 24.63 47.60
CA ALA A 1070 7.06 25.02 47.17
C ALA A 1070 7.09 26.29 46.30
N ALA A 1071 7.86 27.30 46.71
CA ALA A 1071 8.05 28.51 45.90
C ALA A 1071 8.78 28.22 44.58
N ALA A 1072 9.81 27.37 44.60
CA ALA A 1072 10.51 26.96 43.37
C ALA A 1072 9.56 26.23 42.40
N THR A 1073 8.77 25.28 42.88
CA THR A 1073 7.75 24.60 42.06
C THR A 1073 6.70 25.57 41.53
N ALA A 1074 6.26 26.54 42.34
CA ALA A 1074 5.26 27.52 41.92
C ALA A 1074 5.73 28.42 40.77
N GLU A 1075 7.02 28.81 40.75
CA GLU A 1075 7.60 29.57 39.63
C GLU A 1075 7.50 28.78 38.31
N LEU A 1076 7.89 27.51 38.35
CA LEU A 1076 7.90 26.65 37.17
C LEU A 1076 6.50 26.33 36.66
N VAL A 1077 5.58 25.92 37.55
CA VAL A 1077 4.18 25.64 37.23
C VAL A 1077 3.48 26.89 36.70
N GLY A 1078 3.71 28.04 37.35
CA GLY A 1078 3.14 29.32 36.95
C GLY A 1078 3.59 29.71 35.54
N PHE A 1079 4.87 29.56 35.24
CA PHE A 1079 5.42 29.80 33.91
C PHE A 1079 4.85 28.85 32.86
N THR A 1080 4.89 27.54 33.08
CA THR A 1080 4.37 26.55 32.11
C THR A 1080 2.90 26.81 31.80
N ARG A 1081 2.05 27.03 32.82
CA ARG A 1081 0.62 27.34 32.60
C ARG A 1081 0.38 28.64 31.84
N ARG A 1082 1.22 29.66 32.01
CA ARG A 1082 1.07 30.92 31.26
C ARG A 1082 1.50 30.73 29.80
N VAL A 1083 2.66 30.12 29.59
CA VAL A 1083 3.22 29.85 28.26
C VAL A 1083 2.26 28.99 27.43
N VAL A 1084 1.77 27.87 27.99
CA VAL A 1084 0.83 26.99 27.28
C VAL A 1084 -0.46 27.71 26.89
N ARG A 1085 -1.06 28.48 27.81
CA ARG A 1085 -2.28 29.26 27.50
C ARG A 1085 -2.04 30.34 26.46
N GLN A 1086 -0.89 31.01 26.49
CA GLN A 1086 -0.54 32.00 25.47
C GLN A 1086 -0.30 31.34 24.10
N ALA A 1087 0.31 30.15 24.06
CA ALA A 1087 0.48 29.40 22.82
C ALA A 1087 -0.87 28.96 22.23
N ALA A 1088 -1.80 28.49 23.07
CA ALA A 1088 -3.15 28.14 22.64
C ALA A 1088 -3.87 29.35 22.02
N ALA A 1089 -3.85 30.50 22.70
CA ALA A 1089 -4.46 31.74 22.21
C ALA A 1089 -3.79 32.23 20.91
N LEU A 1090 -2.46 32.15 20.81
CA LEU A 1090 -1.73 32.49 19.60
C LEU A 1090 -2.17 31.65 18.40
N LEU A 1091 -2.34 30.34 18.58
CA LEU A 1091 -2.79 29.44 17.51
C LEU A 1091 -4.25 29.71 17.11
N ASP A 1092 -5.12 30.06 18.06
CA ASP A 1092 -6.50 30.49 17.80
C ASP A 1092 -6.51 31.78 16.96
N ASP A 1093 -5.79 32.83 17.41
CA ASP A 1093 -5.70 34.12 16.72
C ASP A 1093 -5.15 33.99 15.30
N LEU A 1094 -4.12 33.15 15.12
CA LEU A 1094 -3.53 32.90 13.80
C LEU A 1094 -4.46 32.14 12.87
N ALA A 1095 -5.26 31.20 13.40
CA ALA A 1095 -6.24 30.47 12.59
C ALA A 1095 -7.35 31.42 12.11
N GLU A 1096 -7.84 32.32 12.98
CA GLU A 1096 -8.82 33.35 12.60
C GLU A 1096 -8.26 34.29 11.51
N GLN A 1097 -7.01 34.73 11.66
CA GLN A 1097 -6.35 35.56 10.66
C GLN A 1097 -6.14 34.83 9.34
N ALA A 1098 -5.77 33.55 9.36
CA ALA A 1098 -5.63 32.74 8.17
C ALA A 1098 -6.98 32.56 7.45
N ALA A 1099 -8.06 32.27 8.19
CA ALA A 1099 -9.40 32.17 7.63
C ALA A 1099 -9.86 33.49 7.00
N ALA A 1100 -9.61 34.63 7.67
CA ALA A 1100 -9.89 35.96 7.11
C ALA A 1100 -9.05 36.25 5.86
N GLY A 1101 -7.77 35.85 5.85
CA GLY A 1101 -6.88 35.96 4.70
C GLY A 1101 -7.35 35.16 3.47
N LEU A 1102 -8.04 34.04 3.70
CA LEU A 1102 -8.70 33.24 2.67
C LEU A 1102 -10.10 33.77 2.27
N GLY A 1103 -10.57 34.86 2.88
CA GLY A 1103 -11.90 35.42 2.64
C GLY A 1103 -13.05 34.59 3.23
N LEU A 1104 -12.77 33.71 4.19
CA LEU A 1104 -13.78 32.91 4.87
C LEU A 1104 -14.52 33.75 5.94
N PRO A 1105 -15.82 33.48 6.21
CA PRO A 1105 -16.59 34.20 7.22
C PRO A 1105 -16.13 33.92 8.67
N GLY A 1106 -15.24 32.96 8.86
CA GLY A 1106 -14.65 32.53 10.13
C GLY A 1106 -13.87 31.23 9.92
N VAL A 1107 -13.27 30.72 10.99
CA VAL A 1107 -12.61 29.40 10.96
C VAL A 1107 -13.65 28.31 10.70
N PRO A 1108 -13.48 27.43 9.69
CA PRO A 1108 -14.39 26.33 9.42
C PRO A 1108 -14.60 25.41 10.64
N PRO A 1109 -15.70 24.65 10.70
CA PRO A 1109 -15.87 23.60 11.71
C PRO A 1109 -14.82 22.49 11.55
N ALA A 1110 -14.68 21.65 12.58
CA ALA A 1110 -13.72 20.54 12.65
C ALA A 1110 -13.65 19.71 11.36
N GLU A 1111 -14.80 19.26 10.87
CA GLU A 1111 -14.93 18.49 9.63
C GLU A 1111 -14.32 19.23 8.43
N GLY A 1112 -14.64 20.53 8.29
CA GLY A 1112 -14.22 21.34 7.15
C GLY A 1112 -12.71 21.52 7.09
N TRP A 1113 -12.05 21.90 8.19
CA TRP A 1113 -10.59 22.07 8.16
C TRP A 1113 -9.83 20.73 8.24
N LEU A 1114 -10.42 19.65 8.74
CA LEU A 1114 -9.80 18.32 8.68
C LEU A 1114 -9.70 17.83 7.23
N GLU A 1115 -10.73 18.02 6.41
CA GLU A 1115 -10.66 17.67 4.99
C GLU A 1115 -9.59 18.48 4.26
N MET A 1116 -9.56 19.80 4.50
CA MET A 1116 -8.50 20.68 3.98
C MET A 1116 -7.08 20.20 4.35
N LEU A 1117 -6.91 19.68 5.56
CA LEU A 1117 -5.64 19.15 6.04
C LEU A 1117 -5.26 17.82 5.36
N LYS A 1118 -6.23 16.91 5.17
CA LYS A 1118 -6.03 15.63 4.47
C LYS A 1118 -5.64 15.86 3.02
N GLU A 1119 -6.37 16.72 2.31
CA GLU A 1119 -6.06 17.09 0.92
C GLU A 1119 -4.64 17.66 0.79
N ALA A 1120 -4.26 18.58 1.69
CA ALA A 1120 -2.91 19.12 1.70
C ALA A 1120 -1.86 18.04 1.99
N ALA A 1121 -2.11 17.15 2.95
CA ALA A 1121 -1.20 16.06 3.30
C ALA A 1121 -1.02 15.07 2.14
N GLU A 1122 -2.07 14.74 1.40
CA GLU A 1122 -2.02 13.90 0.20
C GLU A 1122 -1.25 14.59 -0.93
N ALA A 1123 -1.48 15.88 -1.15
CA ALA A 1123 -0.78 16.64 -2.18
C ALA A 1123 0.74 16.70 -1.92
N TYR A 1124 1.16 16.82 -0.66
CA TYR A 1124 2.56 16.94 -0.26
C TYR A 1124 3.07 15.69 0.48
N ALA A 1125 2.68 14.50 0.03
CA ALA A 1125 2.94 13.25 0.75
C ALA A 1125 4.43 12.90 0.88
N PHE A 1126 5.31 13.40 -0.01
CA PHE A 1126 6.76 13.12 -0.08
C PHE A 1126 7.09 11.71 0.40
N GLU A 1127 6.36 10.73 -0.16
CA GLU A 1127 6.51 9.34 0.24
C GLU A 1127 7.89 8.83 -0.16
N PRO A 1128 8.42 7.85 0.56
CA PRO A 1128 9.59 7.14 0.07
C PRO A 1128 9.26 6.59 -1.33
N THR A 1129 9.91 7.12 -2.36
CA THR A 1129 9.94 6.47 -3.67
C THR A 1129 10.45 5.06 -3.48
N SER A 1130 9.84 4.10 -4.16
CA SER A 1130 10.19 2.68 -4.10
C SER A 1130 11.62 2.42 -4.62
N ASP A 1131 12.61 2.70 -3.80
CA ASP A 1131 13.99 2.28 -3.97
C ASP A 1131 14.29 0.95 -3.26
N ASP A 1132 13.28 0.36 -2.62
CA ASP A 1132 13.22 -1.09 -2.42
C ASP A 1132 13.18 -1.87 -3.76
N ALA A 1133 13.14 -1.15 -4.89
CA ALA A 1133 13.36 -1.70 -6.23
C ALA A 1133 14.85 -1.91 -6.61
N ASP A 1134 15.82 -1.39 -5.83
CA ASP A 1134 17.24 -1.33 -6.23
C ASP A 1134 18.23 -2.14 -5.38
N ALA A 1135 17.77 -3.22 -4.73
CA ALA A 1135 18.63 -4.39 -4.48
C ALA A 1135 19.00 -5.14 -5.80
N GLY A 1136 19.31 -4.40 -6.87
CA GLY A 1136 19.42 -4.92 -8.23
C GLY A 1136 20.10 -3.99 -9.24
N VAL A 1137 21.23 -3.35 -8.89
CA VAL A 1137 22.07 -2.63 -9.87
C VAL A 1137 23.35 -3.40 -10.18
N ALA A 1138 23.37 -4.05 -11.35
CA ALA A 1138 24.59 -4.32 -12.10
C ALA A 1138 24.29 -4.16 -13.60
N ALA A 1139 24.47 -2.95 -14.13
CA ALA A 1139 24.96 -2.67 -15.48
C ALA A 1139 24.91 -1.16 -15.78
N HIS A 1140 25.92 -0.38 -15.38
CA HIS A 1140 26.25 0.92 -15.99
C HIS A 1140 27.73 1.29 -15.76
N VAL A 1141 28.63 0.69 -16.54
CA VAL A 1141 29.93 1.29 -16.88
C VAL A 1141 30.16 1.07 -18.38
N GLU A 1142 29.62 1.95 -19.20
CA GLU A 1142 30.25 2.35 -20.46
C GLU A 1142 29.59 3.65 -20.94
N LEU A 1143 30.38 4.57 -21.52
CA LEU A 1143 30.01 5.88 -22.06
C LEU A 1143 30.25 7.12 -21.17
N ARG A 1144 31.41 7.18 -20.50
CA ARG A 1144 32.15 8.44 -20.27
C ARG A 1144 33.52 8.38 -20.94
N SER A 1145 33.56 8.21 -22.26
CA SER A 1145 34.78 8.43 -23.06
C SER A 1145 34.43 8.74 -24.51
N ARG A 1146 33.75 9.86 -24.77
CA ARG A 1146 33.65 10.43 -26.14
C ARG A 1146 33.22 11.90 -26.22
N ARG A 1147 33.49 12.70 -25.18
CA ARG A 1147 33.22 14.15 -25.20
C ARG A 1147 34.46 15.03 -24.97
N GLU A 1148 35.63 14.49 -25.28
CA GLU A 1148 36.84 15.26 -25.57
C GLU A 1148 37.31 14.92 -26.98
N ARG A 1149 36.76 15.63 -27.96
CA ARG A 1149 37.43 15.96 -29.22
C ARG A 1149 36.58 17.01 -29.91
N ARG A 1150 37.24 18.14 -30.20
CA ARG A 1150 36.82 19.29 -31.02
C ARG A 1150 36.19 20.46 -30.25
N GLY A 1151 37.06 21.20 -29.57
CA GLY A 1151 37.12 22.65 -29.76
C GLY A 1151 38.44 23.01 -30.44
N SER A 1152 38.39 23.57 -31.66
CA SER A 1152 39.49 24.33 -32.25
C SER A 1152 38.99 25.21 -33.40
N GLY A 1153 39.19 26.53 -33.28
CA GLY A 1153 39.09 27.55 -34.33
C GLY A 1153 37.65 28.04 -34.58
N GLY A 1154 37.28 29.31 -34.33
CA GLY A 1154 37.90 30.54 -34.85
C GLY A 1154 37.58 30.65 -36.34
N GLY A 1155 36.95 31.67 -36.92
CA GLY A 1155 36.59 33.02 -36.52
C GLY A 1155 36.45 33.84 -37.81
N GLY A 1156 35.42 34.69 -37.89
CA GLY A 1156 35.25 35.74 -38.93
C GLY A 1156 34.71 35.29 -40.30
N ALA A 1157 34.02 36.11 -41.09
CA ALA A 1157 33.46 37.45 -40.94
C ALA A 1157 32.59 37.75 -42.19
N VAL A 1158 31.82 38.85 -42.13
CA VAL A 1158 31.36 39.72 -43.24
C VAL A 1158 29.94 39.52 -43.82
N ALA A 1159 29.03 40.36 -43.31
CA ALA A 1159 28.09 41.31 -43.95
C ALA A 1159 27.41 41.04 -45.32
N GLY A 1160 26.10 41.33 -45.37
CA GLY A 1160 25.35 41.64 -46.60
C GLY A 1160 23.81 41.65 -46.43
N PRO A 1161 23.10 42.79 -46.61
CA PRO A 1161 21.67 42.96 -46.28
C PRO A 1161 20.72 43.10 -47.51
N LYS A 1162 19.41 43.29 -47.23
CA LYS A 1162 18.25 43.62 -48.11
C LYS A 1162 17.57 42.39 -48.73
N GLY A 1163 16.25 42.28 -48.90
CA GLY A 1163 15.11 43.19 -48.81
C GLY A 1163 14.04 42.74 -49.83
N SER A 1164 12.81 43.25 -49.66
CA SER A 1164 11.65 43.25 -50.58
C SER A 1164 10.75 41.98 -50.63
N THR A 1165 9.50 42.10 -50.14
CA THR A 1165 8.22 42.30 -50.91
C THR A 1165 7.52 40.97 -51.20
N GLY A 1166 6.22 40.75 -50.97
CA GLY A 1166 5.11 41.59 -50.53
C GLY A 1166 3.79 40.91 -50.93
N SER A 1167 2.72 41.22 -50.17
CA SER A 1167 1.28 41.07 -50.50
C SER A 1167 0.75 39.63 -50.69
N SER A 1168 -0.50 39.26 -50.41
CA SER A 1168 -1.79 39.89 -50.06
C SER A 1168 -2.68 38.71 -49.55
N SER A 1169 -3.80 38.81 -48.85
CA SER A 1169 -4.86 39.81 -48.73
C SER A 1169 -5.82 39.38 -47.60
N SER A 1170 -6.37 40.37 -46.88
CA SER A 1170 -7.79 40.53 -46.46
C SER A 1170 -8.49 39.41 -45.68
N SER A 1171 -9.28 39.61 -44.63
CA SER A 1171 -9.88 40.78 -43.95
C SER A 1171 -10.84 40.15 -42.91
N SER A 1172 -10.80 40.53 -41.62
CA SER A 1172 -11.75 41.49 -40.99
C SER A 1172 -13.18 40.92 -40.89
N LEU A 1173 -13.95 40.89 -39.80
CA LEU A 1173 -14.12 41.83 -38.67
C LEU A 1173 -15.36 41.38 -37.85
N PHE A 1174 -15.43 41.81 -36.57
CA PHE A 1174 -16.65 42.10 -35.75
C PHE A 1174 -17.60 40.93 -35.39
N ALA A 1175 -18.32 40.88 -34.26
CA ALA A 1175 -18.43 41.69 -33.04
C ALA A 1175 -19.22 40.89 -31.97
N GLU A 1176 -18.94 41.25 -30.72
CA GLU A 1176 -19.71 41.30 -29.46
C GLU A 1176 -21.13 40.68 -29.25
N HIS A 1177 -21.36 40.41 -27.96
CA HIS A 1177 -22.60 40.34 -27.16
C HIS A 1177 -23.10 38.93 -26.78
N GLN A 1178 -22.90 38.52 -25.51
CA GLN A 1178 -23.68 38.80 -24.28
C GLN A 1178 -24.90 37.88 -24.11
N VAL A 1179 -24.89 37.12 -22.98
CA VAL A 1179 -25.98 36.95 -21.97
C VAL A 1179 -27.29 36.32 -22.53
N ALA A 1180 -27.92 35.27 -21.99
CA ALA A 1180 -28.09 34.78 -20.63
C ALA A 1180 -28.89 33.45 -20.65
N VAL A 1181 -28.80 32.70 -19.55
CA VAL A 1181 -29.90 31.93 -18.90
C VAL A 1181 -30.43 30.70 -19.63
N GLN A 1182 -29.89 29.52 -19.29
CA GLN A 1182 -30.51 28.59 -18.33
C GLN A 1182 -29.49 27.54 -17.87
#